data_AF-A0A4S4MQV3-F1
#
_entry.id   AF-A0A4S4MQV3-F1
#
_cell.length_a   1.000
_cell.length_b   1.000
_cell.length_c   1.000
_cell.angle_alpha   90.00
_cell.angle_beta   90.00
_cell.angle_gamma   90.00
#
_symmetry.space_group_name_H-M   'P 1'
#
loop_
_entity.id
_entity.type
_entity.pdbx_description
1 polymer ?
#
loop_
_entity_poly.entity_id
_entity_poly.type
_entity_poly.pdbx_seq_one_letter_code
_entity_poly.pdbx_strand_id
1 'polypeptide(L)'
;MPGPRRKTKNKPSATAASSSLAVALPDAFVEEIDDVQGWREIVNLLCDAFKLPDMSRRSGLKKIHANFSEIYRKMDKTYTKYSGNEKVVGGIVAIWAKMCVDAVLRNRLVHEGLIDKIMPLMDMRSTRLIGLETLATVTHHGGLEVRIEIAKHTPTLLRIMDEFPDHPKINELAVSTISHSVGSVINEEHLDKALARKLDVPAVLKQVLDAMRKPNASLILVDHGISLVTSGCQHCHQEIKALPPLLSLLAACLRVSDISVRCNALASFIRINSPGSEEENRFFDPRKLMDAVQRRFPGHLVDAMMDFGMLRCETTLLGKTAGDYQTAMMKCAQDHDLRTLGKTLAGLIVRTEFSISEGGFQSYNDRGQMEFMDVGLPFKAWTDSLPHCAKVLRDGNPTPLDLDMADILDIKFYILRQRIPDAIAHAQGAIKRNPQVAYFYYAIGLGADTAQALRAVKKGLKAKQTTPFVKYYMLWRAIVSAGDMGVTMLANARAGDQEYSEGIAFLMSALDDTKDFFDIAPPDARHMATIVNWFVVLTLAIKGPELSPDLKELEPAFKKLEIARRITEHIGFPYKKTQMRLSREMMLRLWPKAIKDFVSTITYYDALYDSSSKEQQSVAGAEDTLAAWLDEISHDDEDGHYDTHCIHPRINSNSVELYRCTYCRNPSAALRKCSGCGKVRYCDGACQKSHWFEHKATCKPA
;
A
#
# COMPACT_ATOMS: atom_id res chain seq x y z
N MET A 1 37.69 47.92 -29.14
CA MET A 1 38.83 48.37 -28.33
C MET A 1 38.65 47.93 -26.89
N PRO A 2 39.55 47.10 -26.35
CA PRO A 2 39.66 46.83 -24.92
C PRO A 2 40.96 47.38 -24.30
N GLY A 3 40.89 47.84 -23.06
CA GLY A 3 42.01 47.92 -22.12
C GLY A 3 41.84 49.00 -21.03
N PRO A 4 42.54 48.93 -19.87
CA PRO A 4 43.39 47.84 -19.37
C PRO A 4 43.16 47.43 -17.89
N ARG A 5 43.55 46.17 -17.63
CA ARG A 5 43.79 45.55 -16.31
C ARG A 5 44.93 46.26 -15.55
N ARG A 6 44.80 46.37 -14.23
CA ARG A 6 45.90 46.71 -13.31
C ARG A 6 46.17 45.58 -12.31
N LYS A 7 47.46 45.22 -12.22
CA LYS A 7 48.09 44.15 -11.45
C LYS A 7 48.09 44.41 -9.94
N THR A 8 48.03 43.34 -9.14
CA THR A 8 48.66 43.26 -7.81
C THR A 8 49.44 41.95 -7.69
N LYS A 9 50.53 42.03 -6.91
CA LYS A 9 51.78 41.28 -6.99
C LYS A 9 51.69 39.88 -6.36
N ASN A 10 52.36 38.92 -7.01
CA ASN A 10 52.76 37.64 -6.43
C ASN A 10 53.79 37.85 -5.30
N LYS A 11 53.57 37.16 -4.18
CA LYS A 11 54.58 36.80 -3.18
C LYS A 11 54.71 35.27 -3.19
N PRO A 12 55.92 34.70 -3.13
CA PRO A 12 56.12 33.27 -3.32
C PRO A 12 55.70 32.50 -2.07
N SER A 13 54.71 31.62 -2.21
CA SER A 13 54.44 30.58 -1.20
C SER A 13 55.36 29.42 -1.50
N ALA A 14 56.24 29.11 -0.54
CA ALA A 14 57.12 27.97 -0.55
C ALA A 14 56.35 26.68 -0.86
N THR A 15 56.88 25.91 -1.80
CA THR A 15 56.57 24.51 -2.06
C THR A 15 56.95 23.68 -0.82
N ALA A 16 55.99 23.48 0.08
CA ALA A 16 56.04 22.36 1.01
C ALA A 16 55.42 21.15 0.30
N ALA A 17 56.30 20.36 -0.32
CA ALA A 17 55.98 18.99 -0.67
C ALA A 17 55.68 18.22 0.63
N SER A 18 54.41 17.89 0.88
CA SER A 18 54.04 16.76 1.74
C SER A 18 53.20 15.80 0.92
N SER A 19 53.88 15.01 0.10
CA SER A 19 53.34 13.71 -0.30
C SER A 19 53.26 12.83 0.95
N SER A 20 52.18 12.94 1.73
CA SER A 20 51.85 11.92 2.72
C SER A 20 51.43 10.66 1.96
N LEU A 21 52.41 9.79 1.70
CA LEU A 21 52.13 8.38 1.48
C LEU A 21 51.31 7.94 2.71
N ALA A 22 50.01 7.64 2.54
CA ALA A 22 49.23 7.06 3.63
C ALA A 22 49.88 5.72 3.99
N VAL A 23 50.59 5.70 5.12
CA VAL A 23 51.20 4.50 5.68
C VAL A 23 50.13 3.80 6.51
N ALA A 24 50.09 2.47 6.44
CA ALA A 24 49.30 1.65 7.34
C ALA A 24 49.73 1.88 8.80
N LEU A 25 48.93 1.40 9.76
CA LEU A 25 49.35 1.47 11.17
C LEU A 25 50.66 0.67 11.38
N PRO A 26 51.57 1.12 12.27
CA PRO A 26 52.78 0.39 12.64
C PRO A 26 52.46 -0.92 13.39
N ASP A 27 53.34 -1.93 13.28
CA ASP A 27 53.12 -3.25 13.89
C ASP A 27 53.00 -3.19 15.43
N ALA A 28 53.76 -2.32 16.09
CA ALA A 28 53.70 -2.12 17.55
C ALA A 28 52.30 -1.70 18.05
N PHE A 29 51.53 -0.96 17.24
CA PHE A 29 50.17 -0.56 17.62
C PHE A 29 49.16 -1.70 17.45
N VAL A 30 49.45 -2.68 16.59
CA VAL A 30 48.59 -3.86 16.40
C VAL A 30 48.74 -4.83 17.56
N GLU A 31 49.95 -4.98 18.09
CA GLU A 31 50.21 -5.77 19.31
C GLU A 31 49.40 -5.23 20.51
N GLU A 32 49.26 -3.91 20.65
CA GLU A 32 48.41 -3.30 21.69
C GLU A 32 46.92 -3.66 21.55
N ILE A 33 46.42 -3.93 20.33
CA ILE A 33 45.02 -4.31 20.09
C ILE A 33 44.77 -5.78 20.47
N ASP A 34 45.78 -6.63 20.37
CA ASP A 34 45.67 -8.07 20.65
C ASP A 34 45.37 -8.36 22.12
N ASP A 35 45.71 -7.44 23.03
CA ASP A 35 45.41 -7.57 24.46
C ASP A 35 44.05 -6.97 24.87
N VAL A 36 43.42 -6.18 24.00
CA VAL A 36 42.17 -5.45 24.31
C VAL A 36 40.96 -6.37 24.24
N GLN A 37 40.11 -6.32 25.27
CA GLN A 37 38.84 -7.02 25.30
C GLN A 37 37.69 -6.07 24.98
N GLY A 38 36.80 -6.47 24.08
CA GLY A 38 35.61 -5.71 23.70
C GLY A 38 35.78 -4.88 22.42
N TRP A 39 34.76 -4.96 21.56
CA TRP A 39 34.77 -4.30 20.25
C TRP A 39 34.69 -2.78 20.32
N ARG A 40 34.06 -2.23 21.36
CA ARG A 40 33.94 -0.79 21.53
C ARG A 40 35.31 -0.15 21.81
N GLU A 41 36.09 -0.79 22.67
CA GLU A 41 37.44 -0.38 23.05
C GLU A 41 38.41 -0.51 21.86
N ILE A 42 38.35 -1.63 21.12
CA ILE A 42 39.11 -1.81 19.87
C ILE A 42 38.78 -0.70 18.86
N VAL A 43 37.49 -0.41 18.64
CA VAL A 43 37.06 0.64 17.72
C VAL A 43 37.55 2.02 18.16
N ASN A 44 37.52 2.32 19.48
CA ASN A 44 37.99 3.61 19.99
C ASN A 44 39.51 3.77 19.78
N LEU A 45 40.30 2.75 20.10
CA LEU A 45 41.75 2.76 19.87
C LEU A 45 42.09 2.94 18.39
N LEU A 46 41.40 2.23 17.50
CA LEU A 46 41.57 2.42 16.06
C LEU A 46 41.15 3.83 15.61
N CYS A 47 40.04 4.37 16.11
CA CYS A 47 39.64 5.75 15.83
C CYS A 47 40.74 6.75 16.21
N ASP A 48 41.33 6.59 17.40
CA ASP A 48 42.41 7.45 17.89
C ASP A 48 43.68 7.31 17.05
N ALA A 49 44.07 6.08 16.70
CA ALA A 49 45.24 5.79 15.86
C ALA A 49 45.11 6.34 14.43
N PHE A 50 43.90 6.25 13.87
CA PHE A 50 43.59 6.85 12.58
C PHE A 50 43.35 8.36 12.68
N LYS A 51 43.25 8.93 13.89
CA LYS A 51 42.89 10.33 14.17
C LYS A 51 41.56 10.71 13.54
N LEU A 52 40.56 9.82 13.66
CA LEU A 52 39.26 10.03 13.07
C LEU A 52 38.47 11.11 13.81
N PRO A 53 37.73 11.96 13.08
CA PRO A 53 36.74 12.83 13.69
C PRO A 53 35.65 12.04 14.43
N ASP A 54 35.08 12.64 15.47
CA ASP A 54 33.97 12.06 16.23
C ASP A 54 32.73 11.80 15.35
N MET A 55 32.51 10.54 14.98
CA MET A 55 31.38 10.08 14.15
C MET A 55 30.03 10.16 14.86
N SER A 56 30.02 10.34 16.19
CA SER A 56 28.79 10.61 16.96
C SER A 56 28.33 12.06 16.84
N ARG A 57 28.99 12.88 16.01
CA ARG A 57 28.60 14.26 15.73
C ARG A 57 28.50 14.49 14.24
N ARG A 58 27.48 15.26 13.85
CA ARG A 58 27.31 15.71 12.45
C ARG A 58 28.54 16.45 11.91
N SER A 59 29.21 17.24 12.75
CA SER A 59 30.43 17.96 12.38
C SER A 59 31.61 17.01 12.11
N GLY A 60 31.70 15.87 12.81
CA GLY A 60 32.70 14.84 12.54
C GLY A 60 32.43 14.12 11.22
N LEU A 61 31.17 13.74 10.96
CA LEU A 61 30.78 13.15 9.66
C LEU A 61 31.08 14.09 8.48
N LYS A 62 30.85 15.40 8.62
CA LYS A 62 31.26 16.39 7.60
C LYS A 62 32.77 16.43 7.36
N LYS A 63 33.59 16.29 8.41
CA LYS A 63 35.06 16.21 8.27
C LYS A 63 35.49 14.93 7.57
N ILE A 64 34.78 13.82 7.81
CA ILE A 64 35.00 12.56 7.10
C ILE A 64 34.66 12.72 5.61
N HIS A 65 33.52 13.34 5.27
CA HIS A 65 33.18 13.65 3.87
C HIS A 65 34.28 14.43 3.14
N ALA A 66 34.84 15.45 3.79
CA ALA A 66 35.88 16.31 3.23
C ALA A 66 37.21 15.57 2.98
N ASN A 67 37.52 14.55 3.80
CA ASN A 67 38.80 13.82 3.76
C ASN A 67 38.63 12.33 3.44
N PHE A 68 37.49 11.95 2.83
CA PHE A 68 37.08 10.56 2.69
C PHE A 68 38.15 9.69 2.03
N SER A 69 38.69 10.13 0.89
CA SER A 69 39.67 9.34 0.13
C SER A 69 40.95 9.06 0.92
N GLU A 70 41.41 10.00 1.73
CA GLU A 70 42.61 9.80 2.56
C GLU A 70 42.32 8.84 3.72
N ILE A 71 41.23 9.08 4.44
CA ILE A 71 40.78 8.25 5.56
C ILE A 71 40.56 6.81 5.09
N TYR A 72 39.78 6.63 4.02
CA TYR A 72 39.48 5.34 3.44
C TYR A 72 40.76 4.62 3.02
N ARG A 73 41.63 5.25 2.22
CA ARG A 73 42.89 4.65 1.77
C ARG A 73 43.78 4.19 2.93
N LYS A 74 43.85 4.96 4.02
CA LYS A 74 44.65 4.59 5.20
C LYS A 74 44.06 3.37 5.90
N MET A 75 42.75 3.36 6.12
CA MET A 75 42.05 2.23 6.73
C MET A 75 42.11 0.97 5.87
N ASP A 76 41.88 1.10 4.56
CA ASP A 76 41.91 0.00 3.59
C ASP A 76 43.30 -0.65 3.49
N LYS A 77 44.37 0.16 3.50
CA LYS A 77 45.74 -0.37 3.58
C LYS A 77 46.00 -1.15 4.86
N THR A 78 45.53 -0.65 6.00
CA THR A 78 45.66 -1.38 7.28
C THR A 78 44.85 -2.66 7.27
N TYR A 79 43.60 -2.62 6.79
CA TYR A 79 42.75 -3.81 6.63
C TYR A 79 43.45 -4.88 5.78
N THR A 80 44.02 -4.47 4.63
CA THR A 80 44.69 -5.39 3.71
C THR A 80 45.99 -5.94 4.29
N LYS A 81 46.79 -5.09 4.96
CA LYS A 81 48.06 -5.52 5.59
C LYS A 81 47.83 -6.55 6.70
N TYR A 82 46.77 -6.37 7.48
CA TYR A 82 46.48 -7.19 8.65
C TYR A 82 45.25 -8.09 8.44
N SER A 83 45.04 -8.59 7.22
CA SER A 83 43.85 -9.38 6.87
C SER A 83 43.68 -10.66 7.71
N GLY A 84 44.75 -11.15 8.34
CA GLY A 84 44.73 -12.28 9.27
C GLY A 84 44.49 -11.92 10.74
N ASN A 85 44.50 -10.64 11.12
CA ASN A 85 44.20 -10.21 12.50
C ASN A 85 42.72 -9.86 12.62
N GLU A 86 41.93 -10.77 13.20
CA GLU A 86 40.48 -10.66 13.33
C GLU A 86 40.04 -9.36 14.04
N LYS A 87 40.78 -8.92 15.07
CA LYS A 87 40.44 -7.70 15.82
C LYS A 87 40.65 -6.43 15.00
N VAL A 88 41.74 -6.35 14.24
CA VAL A 88 42.03 -5.20 13.38
C VAL A 88 41.00 -5.10 12.25
N VAL A 89 40.75 -6.20 11.53
CA VAL A 89 39.78 -6.19 10.42
C VAL A 89 38.35 -5.97 10.91
N GLY A 90 37.96 -6.61 12.01
CA GLY A 90 36.66 -6.42 12.66
C GLY A 90 36.45 -4.99 13.13
N GLY A 91 37.45 -4.40 13.79
CA GLY A 91 37.41 -3.02 14.27
C GLY A 91 37.32 -2.00 13.14
N ILE A 92 38.06 -2.21 12.04
CA ILE A 92 37.98 -1.37 10.84
C ILE A 92 36.59 -1.43 10.19
N VAL A 93 36.03 -2.63 10.03
CA VAL A 93 34.68 -2.80 9.47
C VAL A 93 33.63 -2.15 10.37
N ALA A 94 33.75 -2.28 11.69
CA ALA A 94 32.86 -1.60 12.64
C ALA A 94 32.95 -0.06 12.54
N ILE A 95 34.13 0.51 12.24
CA ILE A 95 34.26 1.94 11.94
C ILE A 95 33.53 2.29 10.64
N TRP A 96 33.67 1.50 9.58
CA TRP A 96 32.91 1.71 8.34
C TRP A 96 31.39 1.59 8.57
N ALA A 97 30.94 0.66 9.42
CA ALA A 97 29.55 0.56 9.83
C ALA A 97 29.05 1.85 10.51
N LYS A 98 29.85 2.45 11.41
CA LYS A 98 29.55 3.76 12.02
C LYS A 98 29.42 4.88 10.99
N MET A 99 30.19 4.84 9.90
CA MET A 99 30.06 5.80 8.80
C MET A 99 28.78 5.57 7.97
N CYS A 100 28.30 4.33 7.90
CA CYS A 100 27.16 3.95 7.05
C CYS A 100 25.80 4.47 7.53
N VAL A 101 25.72 5.08 8.72
CA VAL A 101 24.55 5.86 9.17
C VAL A 101 24.30 7.08 8.27
N ASP A 102 25.34 7.59 7.62
CA ASP A 102 25.25 8.62 6.59
C ASP A 102 25.13 7.96 5.22
N ALA A 103 24.00 8.16 4.55
CA ALA A 103 23.69 7.48 3.29
C ALA A 103 24.71 7.80 2.17
N VAL A 104 25.28 9.01 2.15
CA VAL A 104 26.26 9.40 1.14
C VAL A 104 27.61 8.74 1.41
N LEU A 105 28.06 8.67 2.67
CA LEU A 105 29.28 7.92 3.03
C LEU A 105 29.12 6.43 2.77
N ARG A 106 27.98 5.85 3.16
CA ARG A 106 27.66 4.44 2.92
C ARG A 106 27.78 4.10 1.44
N ASN A 107 27.09 4.85 0.57
CA ASN A 107 27.10 4.58 -0.87
C ASN A 107 28.53 4.68 -1.44
N ARG A 108 29.32 5.63 -0.95
CA ARG A 108 30.76 5.73 -1.29
C ARG A 108 31.55 4.51 -0.84
N LEU A 109 31.40 4.07 0.41
CA LEU A 109 32.08 2.89 0.93
C LEU A 109 31.70 1.63 0.16
N VAL A 110 30.43 1.45 -0.18
CA VAL A 110 29.97 0.33 -1.01
C VAL A 110 30.62 0.37 -2.40
N HIS A 111 30.69 1.55 -3.03
CA HIS A 111 31.38 1.71 -4.31
C HIS A 111 32.87 1.38 -4.24
N GLU A 112 33.51 1.63 -3.10
CA GLU A 112 34.92 1.29 -2.86
C GLU A 112 35.14 -0.19 -2.46
N GLY A 113 34.09 -1.03 -2.50
CA GLY A 113 34.19 -2.48 -2.23
C GLY A 113 33.99 -2.87 -0.76
N LEU A 114 33.22 -2.09 0.02
CA LEU A 114 32.94 -2.44 1.43
C LEU A 114 32.29 -3.83 1.58
N ILE A 115 31.37 -4.21 0.68
CA ILE A 115 30.64 -5.49 0.80
C ILE A 115 31.60 -6.67 0.75
N ASP A 116 32.54 -6.68 -0.20
CA ASP A 116 33.58 -7.70 -0.33
C ASP A 116 34.49 -7.78 0.90
N LYS A 117 34.69 -6.67 1.62
CA LYS A 117 35.47 -6.63 2.86
C LYS A 117 34.69 -7.09 4.09
N ILE A 118 33.36 -7.09 4.03
CA ILE A 118 32.52 -7.62 5.12
C ILE A 118 32.40 -9.14 5.01
N MET A 119 32.32 -9.70 3.79
CA MET A 119 32.07 -11.13 3.60
C MET A 119 33.03 -12.06 4.36
N PRO A 120 34.37 -11.86 4.36
CA PRO A 120 35.29 -12.74 5.08
C PRO A 120 35.06 -12.77 6.59
N LEU A 121 34.52 -11.69 7.19
CA LEU A 121 34.27 -11.63 8.63
C LEU A 121 33.18 -12.61 9.07
N MET A 122 32.34 -13.08 8.14
CA MET A 122 31.26 -14.05 8.42
C MET A 122 31.81 -15.41 8.86
N ASP A 123 32.97 -15.79 8.33
CA ASP A 123 33.58 -17.09 8.56
C ASP A 123 34.39 -17.14 9.85
N MET A 124 34.82 -15.98 10.36
CA MET A 124 35.61 -15.84 11.58
C MET A 124 34.69 -15.74 12.82
N ARG A 125 34.95 -16.58 13.82
CA ARG A 125 34.08 -16.67 15.02
C ARG A 125 33.97 -15.35 15.78
N SER A 126 35.06 -14.58 15.92
CA SER A 126 35.06 -13.36 16.72
C SER A 126 34.37 -12.18 16.03
N THR A 127 34.41 -12.12 14.70
CA THR A 127 33.92 -10.97 13.90
C THR A 127 32.56 -11.20 13.23
N ARG A 128 32.03 -12.42 13.24
CA ARG A 128 30.77 -12.76 12.54
C ARG A 128 29.62 -11.81 12.86
N LEU A 129 29.39 -11.53 14.14
CA LEU A 129 28.34 -10.61 14.56
C LEU A 129 28.59 -9.19 14.05
N ILE A 130 29.84 -8.71 14.06
CA ILE A 130 30.17 -7.38 13.51
C ILE A 130 29.80 -7.30 12.04
N GLY A 131 30.19 -8.28 11.25
CA GLY A 131 29.92 -8.19 9.82
C GLY A 131 28.40 -8.28 9.53
N LEU A 132 27.65 -9.11 10.27
CA LEU A 132 26.19 -9.20 10.15
C LEU A 132 25.51 -7.88 10.58
N GLU A 133 25.94 -7.28 11.68
CA GLU A 133 25.47 -5.97 12.15
C GLU A 133 25.78 -4.87 11.13
N THR A 134 26.96 -4.95 10.51
CA THR A 134 27.36 -4.01 9.47
C THR A 134 26.45 -4.14 8.24
N LEU A 135 26.17 -5.36 7.77
CA LEU A 135 25.25 -5.57 6.64
C LEU A 135 23.83 -5.10 6.96
N ALA A 136 23.32 -5.41 8.15
CA ALA A 136 22.01 -4.93 8.59
C ALA A 136 21.96 -3.38 8.61
N THR A 137 23.03 -2.74 9.09
CA THR A 137 23.15 -1.27 9.09
C THR A 137 23.19 -0.69 7.67
N VAL A 138 23.95 -1.30 6.77
CA VAL A 138 24.09 -0.84 5.37
C VAL A 138 22.76 -0.97 4.62
N THR A 139 22.01 -2.05 4.84
CA THR A 139 20.74 -2.29 4.13
C THR A 139 19.60 -1.38 4.59
N HIS A 140 19.54 -1.02 5.87
CA HIS A 140 18.41 -0.30 6.47
C HIS A 140 17.99 0.96 5.71
N HIS A 141 18.96 1.83 5.40
CA HIS A 141 18.74 3.03 4.57
C HIS A 141 19.38 2.91 3.17
N GLY A 142 19.80 1.71 2.78
CA GLY A 142 20.45 1.42 1.50
C GLY A 142 19.55 1.81 0.32
N GLY A 143 20.11 2.44 -0.70
CA GLY A 143 19.40 2.57 -1.99
C GLY A 143 19.28 1.21 -2.67
N LEU A 144 18.41 1.12 -3.69
CA LEU A 144 18.14 -0.13 -4.41
C LEU A 144 19.43 -0.82 -4.90
N GLU A 145 20.36 -0.07 -5.49
CA GLU A 145 21.65 -0.62 -5.95
C GLU A 145 22.46 -1.31 -4.84
N VAL A 146 22.55 -0.67 -3.67
CA VAL A 146 23.27 -1.23 -2.51
C VAL A 146 22.59 -2.52 -2.03
N ARG A 147 21.25 -2.52 -2.00
CA ARG A 147 20.45 -3.67 -1.57
C ARG A 147 20.56 -4.84 -2.56
N ILE A 148 20.59 -4.56 -3.87
CA ILE A 148 20.85 -5.56 -4.92
C ILE A 148 22.25 -6.16 -4.75
N GLU A 149 23.26 -5.34 -4.49
CA GLU A 149 24.63 -5.85 -4.29
C GLU A 149 24.70 -6.82 -3.11
N ILE A 150 24.08 -6.46 -1.98
CA ILE A 150 24.01 -7.32 -0.80
C ILE A 150 23.20 -8.59 -1.06
N ALA A 151 22.10 -8.50 -1.82
CA ALA A 151 21.27 -9.66 -2.17
C ALA A 151 22.08 -10.72 -2.94
N LYS A 152 23.10 -10.35 -3.74
CA LYS A 152 23.96 -11.34 -4.41
C LYS A 152 24.70 -12.26 -3.44
N HIS A 153 24.86 -11.86 -2.19
CA HIS A 153 25.49 -12.64 -1.13
C HIS A 153 24.50 -13.42 -0.25
N THR A 154 23.22 -13.51 -0.65
CA THR A 154 22.21 -14.32 0.05
C THR A 154 22.67 -15.75 0.35
N PRO A 155 23.34 -16.50 -0.56
CA PRO A 155 23.82 -17.85 -0.23
C PRO A 155 24.71 -17.91 1.01
N THR A 156 25.52 -16.88 1.26
CA THR A 156 26.36 -16.79 2.46
C THR A 156 25.51 -16.59 3.72
N LEU A 157 24.48 -15.75 3.65
CA LEU A 157 23.56 -15.51 4.78
C LEU A 157 22.76 -16.77 5.12
N LEU A 158 22.26 -17.47 4.10
CA LEU A 158 21.55 -18.74 4.28
C LEU A 158 22.46 -19.80 4.91
N ARG A 159 23.70 -19.95 4.44
CA ARG A 159 24.66 -20.87 5.06
C ARG A 159 24.90 -20.57 6.54
N ILE A 160 25.06 -19.30 6.92
CA ILE A 160 25.27 -18.92 8.32
C ILE A 160 24.06 -19.27 9.19
N MET A 161 22.84 -19.09 8.67
CA MET A 161 21.62 -19.50 9.39
C MET A 161 21.56 -21.02 9.58
N ASP A 162 22.01 -21.81 8.59
CA ASP A 162 22.10 -23.28 8.69
C ASP A 162 23.19 -23.75 9.66
N GLU A 163 24.33 -23.06 9.71
CA GLU A 163 25.43 -23.35 10.64
C GLU A 163 25.08 -22.99 12.09
N PHE A 164 24.25 -21.96 12.30
CA PHE A 164 23.89 -21.43 13.62
C PHE A 164 22.36 -21.31 13.82
N PRO A 165 21.60 -22.41 13.68
CA PRO A 165 20.13 -22.37 13.60
C PRO A 165 19.46 -21.96 14.92
N ASP A 166 20.15 -22.09 16.05
CA ASP A 166 19.63 -21.76 17.37
C ASP A 166 20.29 -20.49 17.97
N HIS A 167 21.12 -19.77 17.21
CA HIS A 167 21.72 -18.53 17.68
C HIS A 167 20.80 -17.33 17.37
N PRO A 168 20.09 -16.75 18.35
CA PRO A 168 19.01 -15.80 18.08
C PRO A 168 19.51 -14.54 17.37
N LYS A 169 20.66 -13.99 17.81
CA LYS A 169 21.20 -12.75 17.24
C LYS A 169 21.70 -12.89 15.79
N ILE A 170 22.32 -14.01 15.45
CA ILE A 170 22.80 -14.29 14.10
C ILE A 170 21.61 -14.36 13.14
N ASN A 171 20.59 -15.14 13.51
CA ASN A 171 19.38 -15.29 12.70
C ASN A 171 18.61 -13.97 12.56
N GLU A 172 18.48 -13.18 13.63
CA GLU A 172 17.84 -11.85 13.56
C GLU A 172 18.52 -10.94 12.53
N LEU A 173 19.86 -10.83 12.60
CA LEU A 173 20.61 -9.95 11.70
C LEU A 173 20.61 -10.47 10.26
N ALA A 174 20.70 -11.79 10.06
CA ALA A 174 20.63 -12.42 8.74
C ALA A 174 19.26 -12.19 8.11
N VAL A 175 18.17 -12.48 8.84
CA VAL A 175 16.78 -12.26 8.37
C VAL A 175 16.53 -10.79 8.10
N SER A 176 16.98 -9.86 8.95
CA SER A 176 16.83 -8.42 8.71
C SER A 176 17.55 -7.99 7.43
N THR A 177 18.78 -8.45 7.23
CA THR A 177 19.57 -8.16 6.02
C THR A 177 18.90 -8.73 4.77
N ILE A 178 18.45 -9.98 4.80
CA ILE A 178 17.72 -10.65 3.71
C ILE A 178 16.43 -9.90 3.41
N SER A 179 15.65 -9.56 4.44
CA SER A 179 14.39 -8.84 4.31
C SER A 179 14.56 -7.52 3.57
N HIS A 180 15.53 -6.69 3.99
CA HIS A 180 15.80 -5.44 3.29
C HIS A 180 16.34 -5.65 1.88
N SER A 181 17.29 -6.58 1.69
CA SER A 181 17.99 -6.77 0.41
C SER A 181 17.15 -7.53 -0.61
N VAL A 182 16.85 -8.82 -0.35
CA VAL A 182 16.02 -9.67 -1.20
C VAL A 182 14.60 -9.11 -1.31
N GLY A 183 14.02 -8.62 -0.21
CA GLY A 183 12.69 -8.00 -0.22
C GLY A 183 12.60 -6.82 -1.19
N SER A 184 13.64 -5.98 -1.27
CA SER A 184 13.68 -4.89 -2.26
C SER A 184 13.73 -5.43 -3.69
N VAL A 185 14.46 -6.51 -3.96
CA VAL A 185 14.51 -7.10 -5.32
C VAL A 185 13.16 -7.66 -5.75
N ILE A 186 12.46 -8.35 -4.85
CA ILE A 186 11.21 -9.05 -5.19
C ILE A 186 9.97 -8.16 -5.16
N ASN A 187 10.06 -6.97 -4.57
CA ASN A 187 8.98 -5.99 -4.48
C ASN A 187 9.03 -4.90 -5.58
N GLU A 188 10.03 -4.94 -6.47
CA GLU A 188 10.11 -4.03 -7.62
C GLU A 188 8.92 -4.25 -8.58
N GLU A 189 8.32 -3.15 -9.04
CA GLU A 189 7.22 -3.18 -10.03
C GLU A 189 7.60 -3.99 -11.28
N HIS A 190 8.88 -3.92 -11.66
CA HIS A 190 9.47 -4.70 -12.73
C HIS A 190 10.49 -5.69 -12.17
N LEU A 191 10.00 -6.83 -11.69
CA LEU A 191 10.83 -7.92 -11.19
C LEU A 191 11.87 -8.39 -12.23
N ASP A 192 13.16 -8.27 -11.89
CA ASP A 192 14.24 -8.97 -12.60
C ASP A 192 14.17 -10.47 -12.30
N LYS A 193 13.52 -11.22 -13.20
CA LYS A 193 13.34 -12.67 -13.08
C LYS A 193 14.67 -13.44 -13.07
N ALA A 194 15.71 -12.93 -13.73
CA ALA A 194 17.01 -13.60 -13.77
C ALA A 194 17.71 -13.44 -12.42
N LEU A 195 17.67 -12.24 -11.84
CA LEU A 195 18.18 -12.00 -10.49
C LEU A 195 17.37 -12.79 -9.44
N ALA A 196 16.04 -12.73 -9.48
CA ALA A 196 15.19 -13.46 -8.54
C ALA A 196 15.46 -14.98 -8.54
N ARG A 197 15.69 -15.59 -9.72
CA ARG A 197 16.08 -17.01 -9.81
C ARG A 197 17.44 -17.30 -9.18
N LYS A 198 18.42 -16.40 -9.34
CA LYS A 198 19.75 -16.54 -8.73
C LYS A 198 19.71 -16.42 -7.21
N LEU A 199 18.74 -15.69 -6.66
CA LEU A 199 18.57 -15.53 -5.22
C LEU A 199 17.95 -16.74 -4.53
N ASP A 200 17.43 -17.72 -5.29
CA ASP A 200 16.72 -18.89 -4.76
C ASP A 200 15.65 -18.48 -3.72
N VAL A 201 14.70 -17.65 -4.17
CA VAL A 201 13.59 -17.15 -3.34
C VAL A 201 12.87 -18.28 -2.57
N PRO A 202 12.61 -19.48 -3.15
CA PRO A 202 12.06 -20.60 -2.39
C PRO A 202 12.90 -21.02 -1.17
N ALA A 203 14.23 -21.14 -1.33
CA ALA A 203 15.11 -21.48 -0.21
C ALA A 203 15.12 -20.37 0.85
N VAL A 204 15.17 -19.12 0.42
CA VAL A 204 15.09 -17.94 1.31
C VAL A 204 13.80 -17.98 2.15
N LEU A 205 12.64 -18.12 1.50
CA LEU A 205 11.34 -18.13 2.17
C LEU A 205 11.23 -19.29 3.17
N LYS A 206 11.74 -20.47 2.80
CA LYS A 206 11.75 -21.64 3.68
C LYS A 206 12.60 -21.41 4.92
N GLN A 207 13.82 -20.89 4.76
CA GLN A 207 14.74 -20.73 5.89
C GLN A 207 14.31 -19.60 6.84
N VAL A 208 13.78 -18.51 6.28
CA VAL A 208 13.17 -17.42 7.08
C VAL A 208 11.94 -17.94 7.83
N LEU A 209 11.10 -18.76 7.21
CA LEU A 209 9.99 -19.44 7.89
C LEU A 209 10.48 -20.30 9.06
N ASP A 210 11.51 -21.12 8.84
CA ASP A 210 12.04 -22.00 9.88
C ASP A 210 12.61 -21.18 11.05
N ALA A 211 13.29 -20.07 10.78
CA ALA A 211 13.79 -19.15 11.80
C ALA A 211 12.66 -18.45 12.58
N MET A 212 11.62 -17.97 11.90
CA MET A 212 10.45 -17.32 12.51
C MET A 212 9.67 -18.22 13.47
N ARG A 213 9.76 -19.55 13.30
CA ARG A 213 9.04 -20.54 14.12
C ARG A 213 9.81 -20.97 15.37
N LYS A 214 11.07 -20.55 15.53
CA LYS A 214 11.89 -20.94 16.68
C LYS A 214 11.40 -20.25 17.96
N PRO A 215 11.44 -20.94 19.12
CA PRO A 215 11.01 -20.38 20.40
C PRO A 215 11.92 -19.27 20.95
N ASN A 216 13.03 -18.98 20.28
CA ASN A 216 13.96 -17.89 20.59
C ASN A 216 14.00 -16.81 19.51
N ALA A 217 13.06 -16.83 18.55
CA ALA A 217 12.96 -15.81 17.51
C ALA A 217 12.60 -14.46 18.14
N SER A 218 13.44 -13.44 17.92
CA SER A 218 13.14 -12.10 18.44
C SER A 218 11.98 -11.45 17.68
N LEU A 219 11.35 -10.45 18.31
CA LEU A 219 10.34 -9.61 17.66
C LEU A 219 10.86 -9.02 16.33
N ILE A 220 12.10 -8.52 16.33
CA ILE A 220 12.76 -7.97 15.14
C ILE A 220 12.85 -9.02 14.03
N LEU A 221 13.24 -10.26 14.35
CA LEU A 221 13.31 -11.35 13.37
C LEU A 221 11.93 -11.63 12.77
N VAL A 222 10.91 -11.75 13.62
CA VAL A 222 9.53 -12.03 13.20
C VAL A 222 9.00 -10.92 12.29
N ASP A 223 9.12 -9.66 12.69
CA ASP A 223 8.66 -8.51 11.90
C ASP A 223 9.32 -8.45 10.52
N HIS A 224 10.65 -8.59 10.46
CA HIS A 224 11.38 -8.58 9.18
C HIS A 224 11.05 -9.80 8.32
N GLY A 225 10.84 -10.97 8.94
CA GLY A 225 10.45 -12.18 8.24
C GLY A 225 9.06 -12.06 7.62
N ILE A 226 8.07 -11.54 8.36
CA ILE A 226 6.73 -11.26 7.84
C ILE A 226 6.80 -10.21 6.72
N SER A 227 7.57 -9.13 6.91
CA SER A 227 7.75 -8.08 5.89
C SER A 227 8.34 -8.62 4.58
N LEU A 228 9.33 -9.52 4.65
CA LEU A 228 9.89 -10.18 3.46
C LEU A 228 8.85 -11.01 2.72
N VAL A 229 8.04 -11.78 3.46
CA VAL A 229 6.96 -12.61 2.88
C VAL A 229 5.94 -11.70 2.20
N THR A 230 5.47 -10.66 2.88
CA THR A 230 4.53 -9.67 2.35
C THR A 230 5.05 -8.99 1.08
N SER A 231 6.36 -8.70 1.03
CA SER A 231 7.04 -8.10 -0.14
C SER A 231 7.08 -9.03 -1.35
N GLY A 232 7.20 -10.35 -1.13
CA GLY A 232 7.17 -11.35 -2.21
C GLY A 232 5.78 -11.71 -2.72
N CYS A 233 4.71 -11.33 -2.02
CA CYS A 233 3.35 -11.82 -2.27
C CYS A 233 2.79 -11.49 -3.66
N GLN A 234 3.21 -10.38 -4.27
CA GLN A 234 2.69 -9.98 -5.58
C GLN A 234 3.47 -10.64 -6.73
N HIS A 235 4.81 -10.55 -6.70
CA HIS A 235 5.66 -10.98 -7.82
C HIS A 235 6.22 -12.40 -7.68
N CYS A 236 6.33 -12.94 -6.46
CA CYS A 236 6.76 -14.31 -6.14
C CYS A 236 5.61 -15.16 -5.58
N HIS A 237 4.38 -14.88 -6.04
CA HIS A 237 3.16 -15.52 -5.55
C HIS A 237 3.12 -17.04 -5.81
N GLN A 238 3.81 -17.54 -6.84
CA GLN A 238 3.84 -18.96 -7.17
C GLN A 238 4.75 -19.72 -6.19
N GLU A 239 5.91 -19.16 -5.89
CA GLU A 239 6.88 -19.67 -4.94
C GLU A 239 6.27 -19.75 -3.53
N ILE A 240 5.55 -18.70 -3.12
CA ILE A 240 4.82 -18.69 -1.84
C ILE A 240 3.69 -19.73 -1.84
N LYS A 241 2.92 -19.86 -2.93
CA LYS A 241 1.88 -20.92 -3.06
C LYS A 241 2.47 -22.33 -3.01
N ALA A 242 3.71 -22.50 -3.47
CA ALA A 242 4.44 -23.76 -3.44
C ALA A 242 5.03 -24.10 -2.05
N LEU A 243 4.91 -23.22 -1.06
CA LEU A 243 5.35 -23.44 0.33
C LEU A 243 4.15 -23.47 1.31
N PRO A 244 3.36 -24.55 1.36
CA PRO A 244 2.16 -24.63 2.21
C PRO A 244 2.37 -24.28 3.69
N PRO A 245 3.49 -24.65 4.34
CA PRO A 245 3.74 -24.26 5.73
C PRO A 245 3.78 -22.74 5.94
N LEU A 246 4.26 -21.96 4.96
CA LEU A 246 4.27 -20.51 5.03
C LEU A 246 2.86 -19.94 4.95
N LEU A 247 2.03 -20.47 4.04
CA LEU A 247 0.62 -20.09 3.94
C LEU A 247 -0.16 -20.43 5.22
N SER A 248 0.14 -21.56 5.84
CA SER A 248 -0.43 -21.94 7.14
C SER A 248 0.03 -21.00 8.25
N LEU A 249 1.29 -20.56 8.27
CA LEU A 249 1.73 -19.53 9.20
C LEU A 249 0.97 -18.22 9.00
N LEU A 250 0.80 -17.73 7.76
CA LEU A 250 0.02 -16.52 7.49
C LEU A 250 -1.44 -16.67 7.96
N ALA A 251 -2.06 -17.83 7.74
CA ALA A 251 -3.41 -18.09 8.24
C ALA A 251 -3.47 -18.13 9.79
N ALA A 252 -2.42 -18.63 10.44
CA ALA A 252 -2.29 -18.61 11.90
C ALA A 252 -2.05 -17.18 12.44
N CYS A 253 -1.29 -16.35 11.73
CA CYS A 253 -1.04 -14.95 12.08
C CYS A 253 -2.31 -14.12 12.17
N LEU A 254 -3.41 -14.52 11.50
CA LEU A 254 -4.73 -13.91 11.66
C LEU A 254 -5.31 -14.06 13.08
N ARG A 255 -4.69 -14.83 13.98
CA ARG A 255 -5.08 -14.96 15.40
C ARG A 255 -4.18 -14.23 16.39
N VAL A 256 -3.04 -13.73 15.94
CA VAL A 256 -2.10 -13.01 16.82
C VAL A 256 -2.79 -11.77 17.37
N SER A 257 -2.55 -11.42 18.63
CA SER A 257 -3.20 -10.31 19.36
C SER A 257 -2.94 -8.94 18.71
N ASP A 258 -1.76 -8.77 18.11
CA ASP A 258 -1.38 -7.58 17.37
C ASP A 258 -2.11 -7.46 16.02
N ILE A 259 -2.79 -6.33 15.80
CA ILE A 259 -3.59 -6.10 14.59
C ILE A 259 -2.73 -5.85 13.35
N SER A 260 -1.52 -5.29 13.48
CA SER A 260 -0.61 -5.08 12.35
C SER A 260 -0.12 -6.40 11.78
N VAL A 261 0.12 -7.41 12.64
CA VAL A 261 0.42 -8.78 12.20
C VAL A 261 -0.75 -9.38 11.42
N ARG A 262 -1.97 -9.25 11.94
CA ARG A 262 -3.18 -9.74 11.24
C ARG A 262 -3.38 -9.04 9.89
N CYS A 263 -3.16 -7.73 9.82
CA CYS A 263 -3.27 -6.96 8.58
C CYS A 263 -2.17 -7.30 7.58
N ASN A 264 -0.94 -7.55 8.02
CA ASN A 264 0.14 -8.06 7.16
C ASN A 264 -0.22 -9.42 6.54
N ALA A 265 -0.74 -10.34 7.34
CA ALA A 265 -1.22 -11.64 6.86
C ALA A 265 -2.36 -11.48 5.84
N LEU A 266 -3.33 -10.61 6.13
CA LEU A 266 -4.43 -10.32 5.22
C LEU A 266 -3.94 -9.70 3.89
N ALA A 267 -3.10 -8.67 3.96
CA ALA A 267 -2.50 -8.04 2.78
C ALA A 267 -1.75 -9.06 1.93
N SER A 268 -1.04 -10.00 2.57
CA SER A 268 -0.37 -11.12 1.89
C SER A 268 -1.35 -11.98 1.10
N PHE A 269 -2.47 -12.41 1.69
CA PHE A 269 -3.49 -13.19 0.97
C PHE A 269 -4.10 -12.43 -0.20
N ILE A 270 -4.39 -11.14 -0.03
CA ILE A 270 -4.91 -10.25 -1.09
C ILE A 270 -3.90 -10.18 -2.25
N ARG A 271 -2.63 -9.92 -1.96
CA ARG A 271 -1.57 -9.79 -2.98
C ARG A 271 -1.27 -11.10 -3.71
N ILE A 272 -1.18 -12.23 -2.99
CA ILE A 272 -0.95 -13.59 -3.54
C ILE A 272 -2.03 -13.99 -4.57
N ASN A 273 -3.24 -13.47 -4.40
CA ASN A 273 -4.39 -13.77 -5.26
C ASN A 273 -4.72 -12.68 -6.27
N SER A 274 -3.96 -11.58 -6.30
CA SER A 274 -4.10 -10.57 -7.35
C SER A 274 -3.83 -11.18 -8.74
N PRO A 275 -2.70 -11.89 -8.96
CA PRO A 275 -2.45 -12.55 -10.24
C PRO A 275 -3.42 -13.70 -10.46
N GLY A 276 -4.19 -13.63 -11.55
CA GLY A 276 -5.19 -14.62 -11.91
C GLY A 276 -6.58 -14.40 -11.31
N SER A 277 -6.81 -13.25 -10.66
CA SER A 277 -8.16 -12.80 -10.30
C SER A 277 -8.90 -12.23 -11.51
N GLU A 278 -10.23 -12.28 -11.44
CA GLU A 278 -11.13 -11.67 -12.43
C GLU A 278 -11.69 -10.34 -11.91
N GLU A 279 -11.86 -9.37 -12.79
CA GLU A 279 -12.60 -8.15 -12.47
C GLU A 279 -14.08 -8.43 -12.16
N GLU A 280 -14.67 -7.58 -11.33
CA GLU A 280 -16.11 -7.63 -11.05
C GLU A 280 -16.95 -7.37 -12.30
N ASN A 281 -18.17 -7.93 -12.32
CA ASN A 281 -19.09 -7.76 -13.44
C ASN A 281 -19.57 -6.31 -13.55
N ARG A 282 -19.00 -5.55 -14.48
CA ARG A 282 -19.42 -4.15 -14.73
C ARG A 282 -20.70 -4.05 -15.55
N PHE A 283 -20.87 -4.95 -16.52
CA PHE A 283 -21.97 -4.91 -17.48
C PHE A 283 -23.15 -5.80 -17.07
N PHE A 284 -24.35 -5.34 -17.39
CA PHE A 284 -25.60 -6.07 -17.20
C PHE A 284 -26.23 -6.37 -18.56
N ASP A 285 -26.66 -7.62 -18.78
CA ASP A 285 -27.38 -8.04 -19.98
C ASP A 285 -28.88 -8.16 -19.67
N PRO A 286 -29.72 -7.22 -20.14
CA PRO A 286 -31.15 -7.24 -19.88
C PRO A 286 -31.86 -8.51 -20.35
N ARG A 287 -31.36 -9.14 -21.43
CA ARG A 287 -31.99 -10.37 -21.97
C ARG A 287 -31.85 -11.53 -20.98
N LYS A 288 -30.67 -11.69 -20.38
CA LYS A 288 -30.43 -12.74 -19.38
C LYS A 288 -31.31 -12.60 -18.15
N LEU A 289 -31.56 -11.37 -17.69
CA LEU A 289 -32.50 -11.15 -16.59
C LEU A 289 -33.93 -11.53 -16.99
N MET A 290 -34.39 -11.12 -18.17
CA MET A 290 -35.73 -11.48 -18.64
C MET A 290 -35.89 -13.00 -18.75
N ASP A 291 -34.91 -13.69 -19.34
CA ASP A 291 -34.89 -15.15 -19.42
C ASP A 291 -34.90 -15.80 -18.03
N ALA A 292 -34.19 -15.22 -17.05
CA ALA A 292 -34.17 -15.70 -15.68
C ALA A 292 -35.50 -15.53 -14.95
N VAL A 293 -36.17 -14.40 -15.16
CA VAL A 293 -37.52 -14.14 -14.62
C VAL A 293 -38.54 -15.10 -15.24
N GLN A 294 -38.48 -15.33 -16.55
CA GLN A 294 -39.35 -16.28 -17.25
C GLN A 294 -39.18 -17.72 -16.75
N ARG A 295 -37.94 -18.13 -16.47
CA ARG A 295 -37.63 -19.45 -15.90
C ARG A 295 -38.11 -19.64 -14.46
N ARG A 296 -38.52 -18.55 -13.78
CA ARG A 296 -38.87 -18.47 -12.35
C ARG A 296 -37.69 -18.80 -11.43
N PHE A 297 -37.62 -18.10 -10.29
CA PHE A 297 -36.62 -18.38 -9.27
C PHE A 297 -36.96 -19.66 -8.50
N PRO A 298 -35.97 -20.46 -8.07
CA PRO A 298 -36.16 -21.54 -7.10
C PRO A 298 -36.90 -21.08 -5.83
N GLY A 299 -37.79 -21.92 -5.28
CA GLY A 299 -38.67 -21.56 -4.15
C GLY A 299 -37.96 -20.93 -2.96
N HIS A 300 -36.92 -21.58 -2.43
CA HIS A 300 -36.13 -21.04 -1.32
C HIS A 300 -35.47 -19.67 -1.58
N LEU A 301 -35.20 -19.30 -2.84
CA LEU A 301 -34.71 -17.96 -3.18
C LEU A 301 -35.86 -16.95 -3.23
N VAL A 302 -37.02 -17.37 -3.71
CA VAL A 302 -38.26 -16.56 -3.66
C VAL A 302 -38.62 -16.27 -2.20
N ASP A 303 -38.57 -17.26 -1.32
CA ASP A 303 -38.85 -17.08 0.11
C ASP A 303 -37.92 -16.01 0.72
N ALA A 304 -36.61 -16.11 0.47
CA ALA A 304 -35.64 -15.11 0.94
C ALA A 304 -35.90 -13.69 0.38
N MET A 305 -36.31 -13.58 -0.89
CA MET A 305 -36.67 -12.29 -1.50
C MET A 305 -38.00 -11.74 -0.94
N MET A 306 -38.96 -12.62 -0.66
CA MET A 306 -40.25 -12.26 -0.07
C MET A 306 -40.11 -11.80 1.37
N ASP A 307 -39.29 -12.49 2.18
CA ASP A 307 -38.98 -12.13 3.57
C ASP A 307 -38.38 -10.73 3.69
N PHE A 308 -37.55 -10.32 2.72
CA PHE A 308 -37.02 -8.96 2.63
C PHE A 308 -38.05 -7.95 2.09
N GLY A 309 -38.89 -8.41 1.15
CA GLY A 309 -39.85 -7.62 0.40
C GLY A 309 -39.52 -7.62 -1.10
N MET A 310 -40.26 -8.42 -1.87
CA MET A 310 -40.01 -8.66 -3.30
C MET A 310 -39.95 -7.38 -4.16
N LEU A 311 -40.78 -6.38 -3.85
CA LEU A 311 -40.82 -5.11 -4.59
C LEU A 311 -39.60 -4.20 -4.32
N ARG A 312 -38.83 -4.51 -3.28
CA ARG A 312 -37.61 -3.79 -2.89
C ARG A 312 -36.34 -4.48 -3.42
N CYS A 313 -36.46 -5.68 -3.98
CA CYS A 313 -35.35 -6.42 -4.58
C CYS A 313 -34.85 -5.72 -5.86
N GLU A 314 -33.55 -5.75 -6.11
CA GLU A 314 -32.92 -5.04 -7.23
C GLU A 314 -33.39 -5.57 -8.59
N THR A 315 -33.55 -6.89 -8.72
CA THR A 315 -34.06 -7.55 -9.93
C THR A 315 -35.48 -7.07 -10.29
N THR A 316 -36.36 -6.95 -9.30
CA THR A 316 -37.73 -6.42 -9.47
C THR A 316 -37.70 -4.94 -9.85
N LEU A 317 -36.91 -4.12 -9.16
CA LEU A 317 -36.76 -2.69 -9.44
C LEU A 317 -36.19 -2.45 -10.85
N LEU A 318 -35.27 -3.29 -11.29
CA LEU A 318 -34.68 -3.23 -12.61
C LEU A 318 -35.71 -3.55 -13.71
N GLY A 319 -36.49 -4.63 -13.55
CA GLY A 319 -37.57 -4.96 -14.48
C GLY A 319 -38.62 -3.84 -14.59
N LYS A 320 -39.04 -3.28 -13.45
CA LYS A 320 -39.96 -2.13 -13.42
C LYS A 320 -39.36 -0.90 -14.10
N THR A 321 -38.06 -0.66 -13.91
CA THR A 321 -37.35 0.46 -14.54
C THR A 321 -37.23 0.34 -16.05
N ALA A 322 -36.97 -0.85 -16.57
CA ALA A 322 -37.00 -1.07 -18.00
C ALA A 322 -38.37 -0.73 -18.60
N GLY A 323 -39.46 -1.19 -17.97
CA GLY A 323 -40.83 -0.90 -18.42
C GLY A 323 -41.21 0.58 -18.36
N ASP A 324 -40.91 1.26 -17.25
CA ASP A 324 -41.17 2.69 -17.08
C ASP A 324 -40.35 3.53 -18.09
N TYR A 325 -39.08 3.16 -18.30
CA TYR A 325 -38.19 3.79 -19.29
C TYR A 325 -38.75 3.68 -20.71
N GLN A 326 -39.11 2.46 -21.12
CA GLN A 326 -39.66 2.22 -22.46
C GLN A 326 -40.95 3.02 -22.68
N THR A 327 -41.83 3.03 -21.67
CA THR A 327 -43.08 3.81 -21.71
C THR A 327 -42.81 5.31 -21.88
N ALA A 328 -41.84 5.86 -21.13
CA ALA A 328 -41.48 7.27 -21.19
C ALA A 328 -40.89 7.65 -22.57
N MET A 329 -39.99 6.83 -23.11
CA MET A 329 -39.40 7.05 -24.43
C MET A 329 -40.45 7.00 -25.54
N MET A 330 -41.35 6.01 -25.51
CA MET A 330 -42.42 5.88 -26.49
C MET A 330 -43.42 7.04 -26.41
N LYS A 331 -43.75 7.50 -25.21
CA LYS A 331 -44.61 8.67 -25.02
C LYS A 331 -43.95 9.95 -25.58
N CYS A 332 -42.67 10.17 -25.30
CA CYS A 332 -41.94 11.32 -25.83
C CYS A 332 -41.86 11.32 -27.37
N ALA A 333 -41.76 10.14 -28.00
CA ALA A 333 -41.82 10.05 -29.46
C ALA A 333 -43.19 10.48 -30.04
N GLN A 334 -44.27 10.46 -29.24
CA GLN A 334 -45.62 10.85 -29.65
C GLN A 334 -45.92 12.33 -29.34
N ASP A 335 -45.54 12.83 -28.16
CA ASP A 335 -45.90 14.16 -27.68
C ASP A 335 -44.76 15.20 -27.74
N HIS A 336 -43.53 14.76 -28.05
CA HIS A 336 -42.31 15.55 -28.11
C HIS A 336 -42.01 16.33 -26.80
N ASP A 337 -42.57 15.91 -25.65
CA ASP A 337 -42.39 16.59 -24.36
C ASP A 337 -41.09 16.15 -23.66
N LEU A 338 -40.00 16.82 -24.02
CA LEU A 338 -38.68 16.62 -23.43
C LEU A 338 -38.61 16.99 -21.95
N ARG A 339 -39.49 17.87 -21.45
CA ARG A 339 -39.49 18.28 -20.05
C ARG A 339 -40.03 17.15 -19.19
N THR A 340 -41.17 16.58 -19.57
CA THR A 340 -41.76 15.42 -18.88
C THR A 340 -40.83 14.21 -18.98
N LEU A 341 -40.26 13.95 -20.16
CA LEU A 341 -39.25 12.89 -20.32
C LEU A 341 -38.08 13.11 -19.35
N GLY A 342 -37.51 14.32 -19.29
CA GLY A 342 -36.39 14.64 -18.40
C GLY A 342 -36.66 14.37 -16.93
N LYS A 343 -37.85 14.76 -16.43
CA LYS A 343 -38.27 14.49 -15.04
C LYS A 343 -38.35 12.99 -14.77
N THR A 344 -38.96 12.24 -15.70
CA THR A 344 -39.06 10.78 -15.58
C THR A 344 -37.67 10.15 -15.58
N LEU A 345 -36.81 10.46 -16.57
CA LEU A 345 -35.47 9.89 -16.67
C LEU A 345 -34.62 10.19 -15.44
N ALA A 346 -34.65 11.41 -14.90
CA ALA A 346 -33.94 11.75 -13.66
C ALA A 346 -34.39 10.87 -12.48
N GLY A 347 -35.69 10.62 -12.34
CA GLY A 347 -36.25 9.72 -11.32
C GLY A 347 -35.84 8.25 -11.52
N LEU A 348 -35.73 7.79 -12.77
CA LEU A 348 -35.27 6.43 -13.09
C LEU A 348 -33.77 6.27 -12.79
N ILE A 349 -32.95 7.29 -13.07
CA ILE A 349 -31.50 7.28 -12.87
C ILE A 349 -31.11 7.01 -11.43
N VAL A 350 -31.80 7.65 -10.49
CA VAL A 350 -31.56 7.43 -9.07
C VAL A 350 -32.22 6.16 -8.54
N ARG A 351 -33.05 5.47 -9.32
CA ARG A 351 -33.72 4.24 -8.88
C ARG A 351 -32.85 2.99 -9.06
N THR A 352 -32.04 2.94 -10.11
CA THR A 352 -31.13 1.83 -10.42
C THR A 352 -30.01 2.29 -11.37
N GLU A 353 -28.86 1.62 -11.29
CA GLU A 353 -27.69 1.87 -12.13
C GLU A 353 -28.00 1.70 -13.64
N PHE A 354 -28.84 0.73 -13.97
CA PHE A 354 -29.20 0.32 -15.35
C PHE A 354 -30.51 0.93 -15.83
N SER A 355 -30.65 2.22 -15.58
CA SER A 355 -31.87 3.00 -15.83
C SER A 355 -32.02 3.52 -17.27
N ILE A 356 -30.91 3.65 -17.99
CA ILE A 356 -30.87 4.18 -19.36
C ILE A 356 -30.32 3.09 -20.29
N SER A 357 -31.03 2.81 -21.37
CA SER A 357 -30.63 1.82 -22.37
C SER A 357 -29.91 2.48 -23.55
N GLU A 358 -28.87 1.82 -24.05
CA GLU A 358 -28.29 2.15 -25.35
C GLU A 358 -29.20 1.72 -26.50
N GLY A 359 -29.12 2.42 -27.63
CA GLY A 359 -29.96 2.17 -28.81
C GLY A 359 -30.72 3.40 -29.27
N GLY A 360 -31.80 3.20 -30.01
CA GLY A 360 -32.62 4.25 -30.61
C GLY A 360 -33.93 3.67 -31.13
N PHE A 361 -34.82 4.52 -31.63
CA PHE A 361 -36.00 4.03 -32.36
C PHE A 361 -35.54 3.38 -33.66
N GLN A 362 -36.02 2.17 -33.94
CA GLN A 362 -35.56 1.39 -35.09
C GLN A 362 -36.74 0.93 -35.95
N SER A 363 -36.51 0.91 -37.26
CA SER A 363 -37.42 0.36 -38.26
C SER A 363 -36.62 -0.50 -39.26
N TYR A 364 -37.30 -1.38 -39.98
CA TYR A 364 -36.71 -2.07 -41.12
C TYR A 364 -36.83 -1.19 -42.35
N ASN A 365 -35.73 -1.00 -43.09
CA ASN A 365 -35.75 -0.33 -44.38
C ASN A 365 -36.27 -1.26 -45.49
N ASP A 366 -36.43 -0.72 -46.70
CA ASP A 366 -36.92 -1.47 -47.88
C ASP A 366 -36.06 -2.69 -48.25
N ARG A 367 -34.83 -2.79 -47.71
CA ARG A 367 -33.90 -3.92 -47.89
C ARG A 367 -33.93 -4.91 -46.74
N GLY A 368 -34.84 -4.74 -45.78
CA GLY A 368 -34.96 -5.57 -44.57
C GLY A 368 -33.82 -5.36 -43.56
N GLN A 369 -33.05 -4.27 -43.68
CA GLN A 369 -32.00 -3.93 -42.72
C GLN A 369 -32.55 -3.00 -41.64
N MET A 370 -32.12 -3.19 -40.41
CA MET A 370 -32.47 -2.31 -39.29
C MET A 370 -31.79 -0.95 -39.44
N GLU A 371 -32.56 0.13 -39.39
CA GLU A 371 -32.06 1.50 -39.39
C GLU A 371 -32.70 2.32 -38.26
N PHE A 372 -32.05 3.43 -37.88
CA PHE A 372 -32.63 4.35 -36.92
C PHE A 372 -33.77 5.14 -37.56
N MET A 373 -34.94 5.06 -36.96
CA MET A 373 -36.13 5.79 -37.35
C MET A 373 -36.01 7.25 -36.89
N ASP A 374 -36.22 8.18 -37.81
CA ASP A 374 -36.38 9.60 -37.46
C ASP A 374 -37.82 9.85 -37.01
N VAL A 375 -37.98 10.18 -35.73
CA VAL A 375 -39.27 10.46 -35.10
C VAL A 375 -39.46 11.95 -34.80
N GLY A 376 -38.64 12.82 -35.40
CA GLY A 376 -38.70 14.27 -35.20
C GLY A 376 -38.19 14.73 -33.83
N LEU A 377 -37.42 13.90 -33.13
CA LEU A 377 -36.77 14.24 -31.87
C LEU A 377 -35.35 14.80 -32.12
N PRO A 378 -34.81 15.65 -31.22
CA PRO A 378 -33.49 16.26 -31.42
C PRO A 378 -32.31 15.29 -31.20
N PHE A 379 -32.59 14.00 -30.97
CA PHE A 379 -31.61 12.95 -30.77
C PHE A 379 -31.99 11.69 -31.55
N LYS A 380 -30.99 10.91 -31.96
CA LYS A 380 -31.20 9.59 -32.60
C LYS A 380 -30.94 8.45 -31.62
N ALA A 381 -29.83 8.52 -30.89
CA ALA A 381 -29.56 7.58 -29.82
C ALA A 381 -30.31 8.01 -28.55
N TRP A 382 -30.88 7.05 -27.83
CA TRP A 382 -31.64 7.34 -26.62
C TRP A 382 -30.79 7.96 -25.50
N THR A 383 -29.50 7.61 -25.42
CA THR A 383 -28.57 8.20 -24.44
C THR A 383 -28.30 9.68 -24.70
N ASP A 384 -28.43 10.14 -25.94
CA ASP A 384 -28.30 11.56 -26.29
C ASP A 384 -29.52 12.38 -25.90
N SER A 385 -30.62 11.75 -25.45
CA SER A 385 -31.76 12.48 -24.89
C SER A 385 -31.42 13.23 -23.59
N LEU A 386 -30.45 12.74 -22.81
CA LEU A 386 -30.15 13.25 -21.46
C LEU A 386 -29.75 14.73 -21.47
N PRO A 387 -28.77 15.21 -22.27
CA PRO A 387 -28.42 16.64 -22.30
C PRO A 387 -29.54 17.52 -22.84
N HIS A 388 -30.36 17.03 -23.79
CA HIS A 388 -31.52 17.78 -24.30
C HIS A 388 -32.59 17.97 -23.23
N CYS A 389 -32.91 16.91 -22.50
CA CYS A 389 -33.82 16.96 -21.35
C CYS A 389 -33.28 17.88 -20.24
N ALA A 390 -31.98 17.78 -19.93
CA ALA A 390 -31.33 18.63 -18.93
C ALA A 390 -31.41 20.12 -19.30
N LYS A 391 -31.18 20.45 -20.59
CA LYS A 391 -31.32 21.81 -21.10
C LYS A 391 -32.74 22.35 -20.91
N VAL A 392 -33.76 21.60 -21.35
CA VAL A 392 -35.16 22.03 -21.21
C VAL A 392 -35.55 22.21 -19.74
N LEU A 393 -35.03 21.39 -18.82
CA LEU A 393 -35.28 21.57 -17.39
C LEU A 393 -34.66 22.84 -16.83
N ARG A 394 -33.51 23.30 -17.35
CA ARG A 394 -32.86 24.56 -16.97
C ARG A 394 -33.47 25.79 -17.63
N ASP A 395 -34.03 25.64 -18.82
CA ASP A 395 -34.64 26.74 -19.58
C ASP A 395 -35.95 27.22 -18.93
N GLY A 396 -36.16 28.55 -18.94
CA GLY A 396 -37.37 29.21 -18.41
C GLY A 396 -37.21 29.64 -16.95
N ASN A 397 -38.17 29.27 -16.10
CA ASN A 397 -38.17 29.54 -14.66
C ASN A 397 -38.05 28.22 -13.87
N PRO A 398 -36.84 27.63 -13.76
CA PRO A 398 -36.65 26.31 -13.19
C PRO A 398 -36.83 26.31 -11.67
N THR A 399 -37.51 25.29 -11.14
CA THR A 399 -37.51 25.05 -9.69
C THR A 399 -36.15 24.48 -9.25
N PRO A 400 -35.79 24.57 -7.95
CA PRO A 400 -34.58 23.92 -7.44
C PRO A 400 -34.52 22.41 -7.77
N LEU A 401 -35.68 21.74 -7.76
CA LEU A 401 -35.78 20.33 -8.12
C LEU A 401 -35.52 20.08 -9.62
N ASP A 402 -35.98 20.98 -10.51
CA ASP A 402 -35.70 20.87 -11.94
C ASP A 402 -34.18 20.97 -12.21
N LEU A 403 -33.48 21.84 -11.46
CA LEU A 403 -32.03 21.97 -11.55
C LEU A 403 -31.31 20.72 -11.05
N ASP A 404 -31.75 20.13 -9.93
CA ASP A 404 -31.20 18.87 -9.41
C ASP A 404 -31.38 17.72 -10.40
N MET A 405 -32.56 17.62 -11.00
CA MET A 405 -32.85 16.63 -12.05
C MET A 405 -31.98 16.84 -13.30
N ALA A 406 -31.79 18.09 -13.72
CA ALA A 406 -30.90 18.42 -14.85
C ALA A 406 -29.45 18.00 -14.59
N ASP A 407 -28.94 18.22 -13.37
CA ASP A 407 -27.58 17.80 -13.00
C ASP A 407 -27.45 16.27 -12.95
N ILE A 408 -28.47 15.55 -12.46
CA ILE A 408 -28.49 14.08 -12.49
C ILE A 408 -28.40 13.54 -13.94
N LEU A 409 -29.12 14.16 -14.88
CA LEU A 409 -29.12 13.77 -16.29
C LEU A 409 -27.74 13.97 -16.94
N ASP A 410 -27.11 15.13 -16.73
CA ASP A 410 -25.78 15.42 -17.28
C ASP A 410 -24.70 14.52 -16.68
N ILE A 411 -24.73 14.31 -15.36
CA ILE A 411 -23.82 13.38 -14.68
C ILE A 411 -23.96 11.97 -15.25
N LYS A 412 -25.19 11.48 -15.43
CA LYS A 412 -25.43 10.15 -16.03
C LYS A 412 -24.91 10.09 -17.46
N PHE A 413 -25.10 11.14 -18.26
CA PHE A 413 -24.56 11.22 -19.61
C PHE A 413 -23.03 11.09 -19.62
N TYR A 414 -22.33 11.83 -18.76
CA TYR A 414 -20.87 11.74 -18.65
C TYR A 414 -20.42 10.33 -18.22
N ILE A 415 -21.10 9.71 -17.25
CA ILE A 415 -20.82 8.34 -16.81
C ILE A 415 -20.97 7.34 -17.96
N LEU A 416 -22.08 7.41 -18.72
CA LEU A 416 -22.32 6.53 -19.86
C LEU A 416 -21.27 6.70 -20.96
N ARG A 417 -20.76 7.93 -21.15
CA ARG A 417 -19.68 8.24 -22.09
C ARG A 417 -18.27 7.95 -21.55
N GLN A 418 -18.14 7.29 -20.39
CA GLN A 418 -16.87 7.00 -19.72
C GLN A 418 -16.04 8.27 -19.40
N ARG A 419 -16.71 9.42 -19.30
CA ARG A 419 -16.11 10.73 -18.97
C ARG A 419 -16.19 10.98 -17.48
N ILE A 420 -15.62 10.06 -16.68
CA ILE A 420 -15.69 10.10 -15.21
C ILE A 420 -15.16 11.43 -14.64
N PRO A 421 -14.01 11.99 -15.08
CA PRO A 421 -13.53 13.28 -14.57
C PRO A 421 -14.54 14.42 -14.77
N ASP A 422 -15.24 14.45 -15.91
CA ASP A 422 -16.26 15.47 -16.18
C ASP A 422 -17.50 15.28 -15.30
N ALA A 423 -17.91 14.02 -15.07
CA ALA A 423 -18.99 13.71 -14.13
C ALA A 423 -18.66 14.17 -12.70
N ILE A 424 -17.41 13.98 -12.26
CA ILE A 424 -16.91 14.43 -10.96
C ILE A 424 -16.93 15.95 -10.86
N ALA A 425 -16.38 16.65 -11.86
CA ALA A 425 -16.35 18.11 -11.89
C ALA A 425 -17.77 18.70 -11.87
N HIS A 426 -18.69 18.12 -12.64
CA HIS A 426 -20.10 18.53 -12.66
C HIS A 426 -20.77 18.29 -11.30
N ALA A 427 -20.56 17.12 -10.70
CA ALA A 427 -21.09 16.79 -9.39
C ALA A 427 -20.58 17.71 -8.27
N GLN A 428 -19.30 18.07 -8.29
CA GLN A 428 -18.73 19.05 -7.35
C GLN A 428 -19.39 20.42 -7.47
N GLY A 429 -19.69 20.86 -8.70
CA GLY A 429 -20.48 22.07 -8.94
C GLY A 429 -21.89 21.97 -8.37
N ALA A 430 -22.57 20.84 -8.62
CA ALA A 430 -23.93 20.59 -8.14
C ALA A 430 -24.03 20.52 -6.61
N ILE A 431 -23.02 19.96 -5.92
CA ILE A 431 -22.96 19.88 -4.45
C ILE A 431 -22.89 21.28 -3.82
N LYS A 432 -22.19 22.24 -4.44
CA LYS A 432 -22.16 23.63 -3.94
C LYS A 432 -23.55 24.27 -3.95
N ARG A 433 -24.41 23.87 -4.88
CA ARG A 433 -25.79 24.35 -5.01
C ARG A 433 -26.73 23.59 -4.08
N ASN A 434 -26.67 22.26 -4.05
CA ASN A 434 -27.48 21.43 -3.16
C ASN A 434 -26.68 20.21 -2.64
N PRO A 435 -26.12 20.28 -1.42
CA PRO A 435 -25.35 19.19 -0.85
C PRO A 435 -26.21 18.03 -0.32
N GLN A 436 -27.55 18.12 -0.41
CA GLN A 436 -28.48 17.11 0.10
C GLN A 436 -28.80 16.01 -0.92
N VAL A 437 -28.33 16.10 -2.16
CA VAL A 437 -28.55 15.08 -3.21
C VAL A 437 -27.43 14.06 -3.17
N ALA A 438 -27.73 12.85 -2.70
CA ALA A 438 -26.75 11.77 -2.56
C ALA A 438 -26.11 11.36 -3.90
N TYR A 439 -26.85 11.46 -5.01
CA TYR A 439 -26.37 11.05 -6.34
C TYR A 439 -25.15 11.83 -6.82
N PHE A 440 -24.96 13.07 -6.36
CA PHE A 440 -23.76 13.84 -6.71
C PHE A 440 -22.50 13.23 -6.07
N TYR A 441 -22.59 12.75 -4.83
CA TYR A 441 -21.48 12.06 -4.18
C TYR A 441 -21.22 10.67 -4.77
N TYR A 442 -22.27 9.99 -5.26
CA TYR A 442 -22.12 8.74 -6.02
C TYR A 442 -21.19 8.94 -7.24
N ALA A 443 -21.36 10.04 -7.99
CA ALA A 443 -20.52 10.34 -9.14
C ALA A 443 -19.04 10.55 -8.75
N ILE A 444 -18.78 11.23 -7.63
CA ILE A 444 -17.42 11.38 -7.09
C ILE A 444 -16.85 10.03 -6.66
N GLY A 445 -17.67 9.17 -6.05
CA GLY A 445 -17.27 7.84 -5.62
C GLY A 445 -16.85 6.89 -6.74
N LEU A 446 -17.19 7.18 -8.01
CA LEU A 446 -16.72 6.43 -9.19
C LEU A 446 -15.28 6.75 -9.58
N GLY A 447 -14.68 7.79 -8.99
CA GLY A 447 -13.30 8.19 -9.25
C GLY A 447 -12.26 7.16 -8.79
N ALA A 448 -11.07 7.22 -9.41
CA ALA A 448 -9.94 6.35 -9.10
C ALA A 448 -9.23 6.69 -7.78
N ASP A 449 -9.33 7.94 -7.32
CA ASP A 449 -8.80 8.37 -6.03
C ASP A 449 -9.66 7.80 -4.89
N THR A 450 -9.13 6.77 -4.23
CA THR A 450 -9.80 6.05 -3.13
C THR A 450 -10.09 6.96 -1.93
N ALA A 451 -9.20 7.89 -1.59
CA ALA A 451 -9.38 8.77 -0.44
C ALA A 451 -10.46 9.82 -0.73
N GLN A 452 -10.43 10.45 -1.91
CA GLN A 452 -11.48 11.36 -2.34
C GLN A 452 -12.83 10.65 -2.44
N ALA A 453 -12.86 9.45 -3.02
CA ALA A 453 -14.06 8.64 -3.13
C ALA A 453 -14.65 8.32 -1.76
N LEU A 454 -13.84 7.86 -0.80
CA LEU A 454 -14.27 7.53 0.56
C LEU A 454 -14.88 8.75 1.27
N ARG A 455 -14.20 9.90 1.25
CA ARG A 455 -14.72 11.15 1.85
C ARG A 455 -16.06 11.53 1.22
N ALA A 456 -16.17 11.46 -0.11
CA ALA A 456 -17.39 11.82 -0.80
C ALA A 456 -18.55 10.89 -0.43
N VAL A 457 -18.37 9.57 -0.47
CA VAL A 457 -19.46 8.63 -0.16
C VAL A 457 -19.87 8.67 1.31
N LYS A 458 -18.93 8.85 2.26
CA LYS A 458 -19.26 9.06 3.68
C LYS A 458 -20.08 10.33 3.92
N LYS A 459 -19.78 11.41 3.19
CA LYS A 459 -20.61 12.63 3.22
C LYS A 459 -21.98 12.41 2.56
N GLY A 460 -22.01 11.73 1.41
CA GLY A 460 -23.24 11.40 0.70
C GLY A 460 -24.20 10.52 1.49
N LEU A 461 -23.70 9.62 2.35
CA LEU A 461 -24.52 8.82 3.27
C LEU A 461 -25.31 9.66 4.29
N LYS A 462 -24.84 10.89 4.59
CA LYS A 462 -25.53 11.84 5.48
C LYS A 462 -26.56 12.71 4.73
N ALA A 463 -26.64 12.61 3.41
CA ALA A 463 -27.53 13.42 2.58
C ALA A 463 -28.99 12.97 2.70
N LYS A 464 -29.92 13.92 2.79
CA LYS A 464 -31.35 13.63 3.01
C LYS A 464 -32.07 13.11 1.76
N GLN A 465 -31.66 13.54 0.56
CA GLN A 465 -32.27 13.11 -0.69
C GLN A 465 -31.46 11.94 -1.26
N THR A 466 -31.90 10.73 -0.93
CA THR A 466 -31.24 9.49 -1.31
C THR A 466 -32.24 8.42 -1.72
N THR A 467 -31.76 7.40 -2.42
CA THR A 467 -32.52 6.22 -2.80
C THR A 467 -31.80 4.96 -2.33
N PRO A 468 -32.49 3.81 -2.26
CA PRO A 468 -31.86 2.54 -1.90
C PRO A 468 -30.63 2.22 -2.75
N PHE A 469 -30.74 2.31 -4.08
CA PHE A 469 -29.62 2.10 -5.02
C PHE A 469 -28.40 2.95 -4.67
N VAL A 470 -28.58 4.27 -4.53
CA VAL A 470 -27.47 5.19 -4.26
C VAL A 470 -26.86 4.91 -2.89
N LYS A 471 -27.69 4.61 -1.88
CA LYS A 471 -27.22 4.27 -0.54
C LYS A 471 -26.41 2.96 -0.51
N TYR A 472 -26.88 1.91 -1.19
CA TYR A 472 -26.18 0.62 -1.28
C TYR A 472 -24.82 0.79 -1.94
N TYR A 473 -24.75 1.53 -3.04
CA TYR A 473 -23.48 1.83 -3.70
C TYR A 473 -22.52 2.58 -2.77
N MET A 474 -22.98 3.64 -2.09
CA MET A 474 -22.11 4.44 -1.23
C MET A 474 -21.56 3.63 -0.06
N LEU A 475 -22.38 2.77 0.57
CA LEU A 475 -21.91 1.82 1.57
C LEU A 475 -20.88 0.86 0.98
N TRP A 476 -21.16 0.25 -0.17
CA TRP A 476 -20.19 -0.65 -0.82
C TRP A 476 -18.85 0.04 -1.10
N ARG A 477 -18.88 1.24 -1.68
CA ARG A 477 -17.67 2.00 -1.98
C ARG A 477 -16.94 2.41 -0.70
N ALA A 478 -17.65 2.78 0.37
CA ALA A 478 -17.06 3.11 1.66
C ALA A 478 -16.36 1.90 2.28
N ILE A 479 -17.01 0.74 2.30
CA ILE A 479 -16.46 -0.53 2.83
C ILE A 479 -15.18 -0.91 2.10
N VAL A 480 -15.21 -0.95 0.77
CA VAL A 480 -14.06 -1.35 -0.04
C VAL A 480 -12.90 -0.38 0.16
N SER A 481 -13.17 0.93 0.14
CA SER A 481 -12.14 1.96 0.24
C SER A 481 -11.52 2.01 1.62
N ALA A 482 -12.34 2.05 2.69
CA ALA A 482 -11.84 2.06 4.06
C ALA A 482 -11.17 0.72 4.43
N GLY A 483 -11.71 -0.42 3.97
CA GLY A 483 -11.09 -1.72 4.18
C GLY A 483 -9.69 -1.79 3.56
N ASP A 484 -9.53 -1.38 2.30
CA ASP A 484 -8.24 -1.37 1.60
C ASP A 484 -7.24 -0.40 2.25
N MET A 485 -7.68 0.82 2.58
CA MET A 485 -6.85 1.82 3.27
C MET A 485 -6.40 1.32 4.64
N GLY A 486 -7.32 0.77 5.45
CA GLY A 486 -7.01 0.28 6.79
C GLY A 486 -6.02 -0.89 6.76
N VAL A 487 -6.21 -1.85 5.85
CA VAL A 487 -5.26 -2.97 5.68
C VAL A 487 -3.89 -2.47 5.23
N THR A 488 -3.85 -1.56 4.26
CA THR A 488 -2.59 -1.04 3.71
C THR A 488 -1.83 -0.20 4.73
N MET A 489 -2.53 0.65 5.50
CA MET A 489 -1.91 1.45 6.55
C MET A 489 -1.35 0.55 7.66
N LEU A 490 -2.15 -0.36 8.21
CA LEU A 490 -1.70 -1.24 9.30
C LEU A 490 -0.65 -2.27 8.88
N ALA A 491 -0.61 -2.67 7.61
CA ALA A 491 0.46 -3.52 7.11
C ALA A 491 1.84 -2.81 7.13
N ASN A 492 1.86 -1.47 7.11
CA ASN A 492 3.08 -0.67 7.03
C ASN A 492 3.36 0.17 8.31
N ALA A 493 2.35 0.42 9.13
CA ALA A 493 2.42 1.29 10.32
C ALA A 493 2.84 0.53 11.59
N ARG A 494 3.31 1.28 12.60
CA ARG A 494 3.66 0.75 13.92
C ARG A 494 2.71 1.22 15.00
N ALA A 495 2.59 0.42 16.05
CA ALA A 495 1.86 0.81 17.24
C ALA A 495 2.38 2.17 17.78
N GLY A 496 1.48 3.14 17.90
CA GLY A 496 1.79 4.50 18.34
C GLY A 496 1.91 5.54 17.21
N ASP A 497 2.02 5.11 15.95
CA ASP A 497 1.99 6.01 14.79
C ASP A 497 0.55 6.52 14.54
N GLN A 498 0.42 7.71 13.92
CA GLN A 498 -0.89 8.23 13.51
C GLN A 498 -1.55 7.31 12.47
N GLU A 499 -0.77 6.73 11.56
CA GLU A 499 -1.26 5.79 10.55
C GLU A 499 -1.83 4.52 11.18
N TYR A 500 -1.35 4.15 12.36
CA TYR A 500 -1.84 2.98 13.08
C TYR A 500 -3.23 3.23 13.66
N SER A 501 -3.45 4.38 14.31
CA SER A 501 -4.78 4.74 14.81
C SER A 501 -5.77 4.99 13.67
N GLU A 502 -5.34 5.67 12.60
CA GLU A 502 -6.15 5.85 11.39
C GLU A 502 -6.51 4.53 10.74
N GLY A 503 -5.55 3.62 10.59
CA GLY A 503 -5.76 2.30 10.02
C GLY A 503 -6.79 1.48 10.79
N ILE A 504 -6.73 1.48 12.13
CA ILE A 504 -7.76 0.86 12.99
C ILE A 504 -9.12 1.50 12.73
N ALA A 505 -9.19 2.83 12.72
CA ALA A 505 -10.44 3.56 12.53
C ALA A 505 -11.08 3.24 11.17
N PHE A 506 -10.29 3.13 10.11
CA PHE A 506 -10.78 2.71 8.79
C PHE A 506 -11.34 1.28 8.80
N LEU A 507 -10.63 0.31 9.42
CA LEU A 507 -11.11 -1.07 9.49
C LEU A 507 -12.42 -1.18 10.29
N MET A 508 -12.50 -0.51 11.44
CA MET A 508 -13.72 -0.48 12.25
C MET A 508 -14.88 0.14 11.49
N SER A 509 -14.65 1.28 10.83
CA SER A 509 -15.66 1.95 10.00
C SER A 509 -16.15 1.07 8.86
N ALA A 510 -15.24 0.37 8.18
CA ALA A 510 -15.60 -0.58 7.13
C ALA A 510 -16.44 -1.75 7.69
N LEU A 511 -16.08 -2.28 8.86
CA LEU A 511 -16.84 -3.36 9.50
C LEU A 511 -18.25 -2.90 9.91
N ASP A 512 -18.40 -1.69 10.42
CA ASP A 512 -19.73 -1.18 10.77
C ASP A 512 -20.58 -0.91 9.53
N ASP A 513 -20.00 -0.33 8.47
CA ASP A 513 -20.70 -0.15 7.19
C ASP A 513 -21.16 -1.49 6.58
N THR A 514 -20.42 -2.59 6.77
CA THR A 514 -20.86 -3.92 6.30
C THR A 514 -22.13 -4.39 7.01
N LYS A 515 -22.28 -4.09 8.30
CA LYS A 515 -23.49 -4.44 9.07
C LYS A 515 -24.66 -3.59 8.59
N ASP A 516 -24.44 -2.29 8.44
CA ASP A 516 -25.44 -1.37 7.88
C ASP A 516 -25.90 -1.83 6.50
N PHE A 517 -24.97 -2.27 5.64
CA PHE A 517 -25.31 -2.82 4.32
C PHE A 517 -26.15 -4.09 4.44
N PHE A 518 -25.80 -5.01 5.34
CA PHE A 518 -26.56 -6.25 5.53
C PHE A 518 -28.00 -6.03 5.97
N ASP A 519 -28.23 -5.01 6.79
CA ASP A 519 -29.55 -4.67 7.33
C ASP A 519 -30.48 -4.07 6.27
N ILE A 520 -29.93 -3.31 5.32
CA ILE A 520 -30.76 -2.55 4.37
C ILE A 520 -30.79 -3.11 2.95
N ALA A 521 -29.80 -3.91 2.55
CA ALA A 521 -29.65 -4.37 1.17
C ALA A 521 -30.39 -5.70 0.93
N PRO A 522 -31.07 -5.84 -0.23
CA PRO A 522 -31.80 -7.06 -0.56
C PRO A 522 -30.86 -8.25 -0.77
N PRO A 523 -31.36 -9.50 -0.66
CA PRO A 523 -30.57 -10.70 -0.92
C PRO A 523 -30.01 -10.77 -2.35
N ASP A 524 -30.65 -10.09 -3.31
CA ASP A 524 -30.22 -10.00 -4.70
C ASP A 524 -29.37 -8.76 -5.02
N ALA A 525 -28.93 -8.01 -4.00
CA ALA A 525 -28.09 -6.83 -4.21
C ALA A 525 -26.80 -7.23 -4.94
N ARG A 526 -26.50 -6.52 -6.04
CA ARG A 526 -25.35 -6.77 -6.90
C ARG A 526 -24.03 -6.94 -6.14
N HIS A 527 -23.81 -6.12 -5.12
CA HIS A 527 -22.56 -6.10 -4.36
C HIS A 527 -22.57 -7.01 -3.12
N MET A 528 -23.67 -7.75 -2.85
CA MET A 528 -23.81 -8.56 -1.63
C MET A 528 -22.65 -9.54 -1.45
N ALA A 529 -22.25 -10.26 -2.50
CA ALA A 529 -21.14 -11.21 -2.41
C ALA A 529 -19.80 -10.51 -2.08
N THR A 530 -19.54 -9.35 -2.67
CA THR A 530 -18.35 -8.54 -2.38
C THR A 530 -18.36 -8.05 -0.94
N ILE A 531 -19.50 -7.58 -0.43
CA ILE A 531 -19.63 -7.15 0.96
C ILE A 531 -19.45 -8.30 1.94
N VAL A 532 -19.99 -9.49 1.65
CA VAL A 532 -19.74 -10.66 2.49
C VAL A 532 -18.26 -11.05 2.49
N ASN A 533 -17.56 -10.95 1.35
CA ASN A 533 -16.11 -11.19 1.31
C ASN A 533 -15.36 -10.23 2.24
N TRP A 534 -15.66 -8.94 2.16
CA TRP A 534 -15.08 -7.93 3.04
C TRP A 534 -15.45 -8.14 4.50
N PHE A 535 -16.70 -8.42 4.83
CA PHE A 535 -17.14 -8.69 6.20
C PHE A 535 -16.33 -9.84 6.84
N VAL A 536 -16.17 -10.96 6.14
CA VAL A 536 -15.39 -12.11 6.63
C VAL A 536 -13.93 -11.71 6.86
N VAL A 537 -13.32 -11.04 5.88
CA VAL A 537 -11.92 -10.61 5.95
C VAL A 537 -11.68 -9.59 7.07
N LEU A 538 -12.55 -8.59 7.20
CA LEU A 538 -12.49 -7.57 8.26
C LEU A 538 -12.71 -8.20 9.63
N THR A 539 -13.61 -9.18 9.73
CA THR A 539 -13.84 -9.92 10.97
C THR A 539 -12.60 -10.72 11.36
N LEU A 540 -11.90 -11.36 10.42
CA LEU A 540 -10.63 -12.04 10.70
C LEU A 540 -9.53 -11.06 11.11
N ALA A 541 -9.46 -9.88 10.49
CA ALA A 541 -8.47 -8.85 10.82
C ALA A 541 -8.73 -8.17 12.18
N ILE A 542 -9.99 -7.92 12.53
CA ILE A 542 -10.35 -7.17 13.74
C ILE A 542 -10.52 -8.12 14.93
N LYS A 543 -11.23 -9.24 14.73
CA LYS A 543 -11.67 -10.17 15.77
C LYS A 543 -10.96 -11.53 15.73
N GLY A 544 -9.84 -11.61 15.02
CA GLY A 544 -9.09 -12.85 14.82
C GLY A 544 -8.84 -13.66 16.10
N PRO A 545 -8.34 -13.04 17.19
CA PRO A 545 -8.08 -13.70 18.47
C PRO A 545 -9.34 -14.15 19.23
N GLU A 546 -10.54 -13.68 18.88
CA GLU A 546 -11.80 -14.03 19.54
C GLU A 546 -12.62 -15.09 18.79
N LEU A 547 -12.34 -15.30 17.49
CA LEU A 547 -13.13 -16.23 16.66
C LEU A 547 -13.00 -17.69 17.12
N SER A 548 -13.98 -18.54 16.80
CA SER A 548 -13.84 -19.97 17.08
C SER A 548 -13.00 -20.70 16.00
N PRO A 549 -12.40 -21.87 16.32
CA PRO A 549 -11.72 -22.70 15.33
C PRO A 549 -12.58 -23.12 14.14
N ASP A 550 -13.88 -23.32 14.36
CA ASP A 550 -14.88 -23.69 13.35
C ASP A 550 -15.54 -22.48 12.68
N LEU A 551 -15.20 -21.24 13.09
CA LEU A 551 -15.71 -19.99 12.52
C LEU A 551 -17.25 -19.90 12.53
N LYS A 552 -17.89 -20.45 13.57
CA LYS A 552 -19.35 -20.48 13.68
C LYS A 552 -19.97 -19.08 13.68
N GLU A 553 -19.22 -18.08 14.14
CA GLU A 553 -19.63 -16.67 14.13
C GLU A 553 -19.86 -16.12 12.71
N LEU A 554 -19.25 -16.75 11.68
CA LEU A 554 -19.37 -16.36 10.28
C LEU A 554 -20.48 -17.12 9.52
N GLU A 555 -21.13 -18.11 10.13
CA GLU A 555 -22.21 -18.88 9.48
C GLU A 555 -23.33 -18.02 8.89
N PRO A 556 -23.84 -16.96 9.57
CA PRO A 556 -24.86 -16.10 8.99
C PRO A 556 -24.40 -15.43 7.69
N ALA A 557 -23.13 -14.99 7.65
CA ALA A 557 -22.55 -14.39 6.46
C ALA A 557 -22.42 -15.40 5.32
N PHE A 558 -22.02 -16.65 5.61
CA PHE A 558 -21.95 -17.71 4.61
C PHE A 558 -23.32 -18.07 4.02
N LYS A 559 -24.38 -18.10 4.83
CA LYS A 559 -25.75 -18.28 4.33
C LYS A 559 -26.16 -17.14 3.38
N LYS A 560 -25.86 -15.89 3.75
CA LYS A 560 -26.15 -14.70 2.92
C LYS A 560 -25.40 -14.75 1.59
N LEU A 561 -24.12 -15.13 1.62
CA LEU A 561 -23.31 -15.33 0.41
C LEU A 561 -23.92 -16.38 -0.51
N GLU A 562 -24.30 -17.52 0.03
CA GLU A 562 -24.83 -18.63 -0.77
C GLU A 562 -26.13 -18.24 -1.47
N ILE A 563 -27.04 -17.55 -0.77
CA ILE A 563 -28.26 -17.00 -1.37
C ILE A 563 -27.91 -16.01 -2.49
N ALA A 564 -27.05 -15.02 -2.21
CA ALA A 564 -26.67 -14.01 -3.19
C ALA A 564 -25.99 -14.62 -4.43
N ARG A 565 -25.13 -15.62 -4.23
CA ARG A 565 -24.46 -16.37 -5.30
C ARG A 565 -25.46 -17.08 -6.20
N ARG A 566 -26.39 -17.84 -5.60
CA ARG A 566 -27.41 -18.59 -6.36
C ARG A 566 -28.35 -17.66 -7.14
N ILE A 567 -28.71 -16.52 -6.56
CA ILE A 567 -29.50 -15.49 -7.27
C ILE A 567 -28.70 -14.96 -8.46
N THR A 568 -27.45 -14.55 -8.23
CA THR A 568 -26.55 -13.99 -9.26
C THR A 568 -26.36 -14.96 -10.43
N GLU A 569 -26.11 -16.23 -10.13
CA GLU A 569 -25.98 -17.28 -11.15
C GLU A 569 -27.30 -17.50 -11.92
N HIS A 570 -28.44 -17.48 -11.22
CA HIS A 570 -29.76 -17.65 -11.85
C HIS A 570 -30.05 -16.54 -12.88
N ILE A 571 -29.70 -15.29 -12.54
CA ILE A 571 -29.85 -14.12 -13.44
C ILE A 571 -28.76 -14.02 -14.51
N GLY A 572 -27.90 -15.04 -14.65
CA GLY A 572 -26.91 -15.13 -15.72
C GLY A 572 -25.66 -14.28 -15.50
N PHE A 573 -25.43 -13.84 -14.26
CA PHE A 573 -24.19 -13.21 -13.84
C PHE A 573 -23.21 -14.28 -13.35
N PRO A 574 -22.02 -14.41 -13.98
CA PRO A 574 -21.05 -15.38 -13.56
C PRO A 574 -20.48 -14.99 -12.18
N TYR A 575 -20.45 -15.96 -11.27
CA TYR A 575 -19.79 -15.77 -9.97
C TYR A 575 -18.28 -15.80 -10.14
N LYS A 576 -17.70 -14.62 -10.34
CA LYS A 576 -16.29 -14.39 -10.69
C LYS A 576 -15.31 -14.80 -9.59
N LYS A 577 -14.11 -15.20 -9.98
CA LYS A 577 -12.96 -15.44 -9.08
C LYS A 577 -12.26 -14.12 -8.75
N THR A 578 -12.96 -13.23 -8.07
CA THR A 578 -12.40 -11.94 -7.67
C THR A 578 -11.27 -12.12 -6.65
N GLN A 579 -10.35 -11.16 -6.59
CA GLN A 579 -9.22 -11.19 -5.66
C GLN A 579 -9.67 -11.41 -4.20
N MET A 580 -10.68 -10.66 -3.75
CA MET A 580 -11.22 -10.79 -2.39
C MET A 580 -11.86 -12.14 -2.13
N ARG A 581 -12.57 -12.71 -3.11
CA ARG A 581 -13.15 -14.05 -2.98
C ARG A 581 -12.06 -15.10 -2.83
N LEU A 582 -11.05 -15.08 -3.71
CA LEU A 582 -9.94 -16.04 -3.68
C LEU A 582 -9.16 -15.94 -2.37
N SER A 583 -8.94 -14.73 -1.87
CA SER A 583 -8.27 -14.47 -0.59
C SER A 583 -9.06 -15.09 0.57
N ARG A 584 -10.37 -14.79 0.65
CA ARG A 584 -11.26 -15.38 1.65
C ARG A 584 -11.29 -16.91 1.59
N GLU A 585 -11.50 -17.48 0.40
CA GLU A 585 -11.55 -18.95 0.23
C GLU A 585 -10.23 -19.60 0.66
N MET A 586 -9.09 -18.98 0.36
CA MET A 586 -7.78 -19.47 0.75
C MET A 586 -7.56 -19.41 2.26
N MET A 587 -7.90 -18.28 2.91
CA MET A 587 -7.83 -18.11 4.36
C MET A 587 -8.67 -19.15 5.09
N LEU A 588 -9.96 -19.28 4.71
CA LEU A 588 -10.89 -20.21 5.33
C LEU A 588 -10.47 -21.67 5.17
N ARG A 589 -9.93 -22.04 3.99
CA ARG A 589 -9.42 -23.40 3.75
C ARG A 589 -8.24 -23.75 4.65
N LEU A 590 -7.36 -22.80 4.93
CA LEU A 590 -6.15 -23.02 5.73
C LEU A 590 -6.41 -22.93 7.22
N TRP A 591 -7.38 -22.11 7.63
CA TRP A 591 -7.64 -21.72 9.02
C TRP A 591 -7.70 -22.89 10.02
N PRO A 592 -8.55 -23.93 9.87
CA PRO A 592 -8.74 -24.92 10.94
C PRO A 592 -7.47 -25.71 11.27
N LYS A 593 -6.66 -26.02 10.25
CA LYS A 593 -5.39 -26.72 10.41
C LYS A 593 -4.29 -25.77 10.88
N ALA A 594 -4.23 -24.57 10.32
CA ALA A 594 -3.21 -23.57 10.67
C ALA A 594 -3.20 -23.23 12.16
N ILE A 595 -4.36 -22.91 12.74
CA ILE A 595 -4.46 -22.54 14.15
C ILE A 595 -4.08 -23.68 15.09
N LYS A 596 -4.28 -24.94 14.65
CA LYS A 596 -3.89 -26.12 15.42
C LYS A 596 -2.38 -26.36 15.33
N ASP A 597 -1.84 -26.34 14.12
CA ASP A 597 -0.44 -26.66 13.85
C ASP A 597 0.52 -25.56 14.35
N PHE A 598 0.04 -24.33 14.49
CA PHE A 598 0.83 -23.16 14.88
C PHE A 598 0.40 -22.55 16.22
N VAL A 599 -0.37 -23.25 17.04
CA VAL A 599 -0.84 -22.73 18.34
C VAL A 599 0.31 -22.21 19.22
N SER A 600 1.42 -22.95 19.30
CA SER A 600 2.60 -22.54 20.08
C SER A 600 3.29 -21.31 19.50
N THR A 601 3.32 -21.16 18.17
CA THR A 601 3.85 -19.97 17.49
C THR A 601 2.98 -18.75 17.76
N ILE A 602 1.65 -18.90 17.71
CA ILE A 602 0.71 -17.80 18.03
C ILE A 602 0.93 -17.34 19.48
N THR A 603 0.90 -18.26 20.44
CA THR A 603 1.13 -17.94 21.86
C THR A 603 2.48 -17.26 22.08
N TYR A 604 3.52 -17.68 21.34
CA TYR A 604 4.83 -17.06 21.43
C TYR A 604 4.82 -15.63 20.87
N TYR A 605 4.18 -15.40 19.72
CA TYR A 605 4.07 -14.07 19.13
C TYR A 605 3.28 -13.13 20.03
N ASP A 606 2.14 -13.57 20.58
CA ASP A 606 1.36 -12.76 21.53
C ASP A 606 2.23 -12.31 22.71
N ALA A 607 3.05 -13.20 23.28
CA ALA A 607 3.97 -12.86 24.36
C ALA A 607 5.05 -11.84 23.94
N LEU A 608 5.55 -11.93 22.69
CA LEU A 608 6.51 -10.95 22.16
C LEU A 608 5.86 -9.55 22.05
N TYR A 609 4.68 -9.45 21.43
CA TYR A 609 4.02 -8.17 21.23
C TYR A 609 3.49 -7.55 22.54
N ASP A 610 3.00 -8.37 23.48
CA ASP A 610 2.58 -7.93 24.82
C ASP A 610 3.74 -7.34 25.64
N SER A 611 4.95 -7.84 25.43
CA SER A 611 6.15 -7.32 26.10
C SER A 611 6.58 -5.95 25.56
N SER A 612 6.31 -5.68 24.28
CA SER A 612 6.61 -4.38 23.64
C SER A 612 5.53 -3.32 23.85
N SER A 613 4.26 -3.71 23.96
CA SER A 613 3.12 -2.78 24.06
C SER A 613 2.95 -2.13 25.43
N LYS A 614 3.61 -2.65 26.49
CA LYS A 614 3.62 -2.04 27.84
C LYS A 614 4.29 -0.66 27.91
N GLU A 615 5.01 -0.23 26.87
CA GLU A 615 5.57 1.12 26.79
C GLU A 615 4.66 2.13 26.05
N GLN A 616 3.61 1.68 25.35
CA GLN A 616 2.83 2.53 24.45
C GLN A 616 1.39 2.05 24.32
N GLN A 617 0.45 2.56 25.14
CA GLN A 617 -0.98 2.54 24.77
C GLN A 617 -1.88 3.45 25.62
N SER A 618 -2.68 4.29 24.92
CA SER A 618 -4.13 4.29 25.11
C SER A 618 -4.80 4.40 23.73
N VAL A 619 -5.71 3.47 23.42
CA VAL A 619 -6.58 3.50 22.22
C VAL A 619 -7.96 3.95 22.68
N ALA A 620 -8.08 5.23 23.01
CA ALA A 620 -9.36 5.90 23.19
C ALA A 620 -9.40 7.04 22.17
N GLY A 621 -10.28 6.96 21.15
CA GLY A 621 -10.44 8.01 20.14
C GLY A 621 -10.42 7.57 18.66
N ALA A 622 -10.62 6.29 18.33
CA ALA A 622 -10.65 5.85 16.92
C ALA A 622 -11.76 6.55 16.11
N GLU A 623 -12.93 6.79 16.72
CA GLU A 623 -14.02 7.56 16.09
C GLU A 623 -13.64 9.03 15.86
N ASP A 624 -12.96 9.65 16.83
CA ASP A 624 -12.46 11.03 16.73
C ASP A 624 -11.37 11.17 15.66
N THR A 625 -10.53 10.14 15.50
CA THR A 625 -9.46 10.09 14.49
C THR A 625 -10.04 10.05 13.08
N LEU A 626 -11.07 9.22 12.83
CA LEU A 626 -11.74 9.19 11.52
C LEU A 626 -12.48 10.50 11.24
N ALA A 627 -13.12 11.11 12.24
CA ALA A 627 -13.79 12.39 12.08
C ALA A 627 -12.81 13.49 11.67
N ALA A 628 -11.64 13.57 12.32
CA ALA A 628 -10.58 14.52 11.97
C ALA A 628 -10.11 14.33 10.52
N TRP A 629 -9.85 13.09 10.10
CA TRP A 629 -9.43 12.77 8.73
C TRP A 629 -10.47 13.13 7.65
N LEU A 630 -11.76 13.03 7.99
CA LEU A 630 -12.87 13.39 7.08
C LEU A 630 -13.05 14.91 6.93
N ASP A 631 -12.60 15.70 7.91
CA ASP A 631 -12.76 17.17 7.97
C ASP A 631 -11.58 17.94 7.35
N GLU A 632 -10.43 17.29 7.13
CA GLU A 632 -9.30 17.84 6.36
C GLU A 632 -9.65 17.98 4.86
N ILE A 633 -10.39 19.03 4.52
CA ILE A 633 -10.71 19.43 3.14
C ILE A 633 -10.30 20.89 2.98
N SER A 634 -9.00 21.12 2.80
CA SER A 634 -8.38 22.23 2.05
C SER A 634 -6.95 22.48 2.53
N HIS A 635 -6.04 21.54 2.28
CA HIS A 635 -4.63 21.87 2.19
C HIS A 635 -4.00 21.05 1.07
N ASP A 636 -3.33 21.75 0.15
CA ASP A 636 -2.36 21.16 -0.76
C ASP A 636 -1.47 20.20 0.03
N ASP A 637 -1.14 19.07 -0.60
CA ASP A 637 -0.30 17.98 -0.08
C ASP A 637 0.87 18.50 0.78
N GLU A 638 0.65 18.62 2.10
CA GLU A 638 1.72 18.71 3.07
C GLU A 638 2.18 17.28 3.32
N ASP A 639 3.23 16.90 2.58
CA ASP A 639 4.01 15.69 2.76
C ASP A 639 4.17 15.35 4.26
N GLY A 640 3.35 14.40 4.72
CA GLY A 640 3.46 13.76 6.01
C GLY A 640 4.89 13.30 6.21
N HIS A 641 5.56 13.92 7.17
CA HIS A 641 6.93 13.61 7.54
C HIS A 641 6.96 12.25 8.26
N TYR A 642 7.04 11.15 7.51
CA TYR A 642 7.14 9.82 8.09
C TYR A 642 8.58 9.49 8.50
N ASP A 643 8.77 9.33 9.80
CA ASP A 643 9.96 8.74 10.39
C ASP A 643 9.79 7.21 10.37
N THR A 644 10.40 6.54 9.39
CA THR A 644 10.45 5.06 9.34
C THR A 644 11.43 4.57 10.42
N HIS A 645 11.00 4.62 11.69
CA HIS A 645 11.86 4.32 12.82
C HIS A 645 11.82 2.84 13.20
N CYS A 646 12.47 1.98 12.41
CA CYS A 646 13.12 0.71 12.82
C CYS A 646 13.46 0.60 14.32
N ILE A 647 12.79 -0.21 15.16
CA ILE A 647 13.28 -0.54 16.49
C ILE A 647 14.43 -1.51 16.27
N HIS A 648 15.65 -0.97 16.32
CA HIS A 648 16.85 -1.69 15.92
C HIS A 648 17.67 -2.17 17.11
N PRO A 649 18.56 -3.16 16.87
CA PRO A 649 19.62 -3.54 17.79
C PRO A 649 20.39 -2.32 18.31
N ARG A 650 20.38 -2.13 19.63
CA ARG A 650 21.12 -1.08 20.34
C ARG A 650 22.64 -1.29 20.23
N ILE A 651 23.26 -1.02 19.07
CA ILE A 651 24.73 -0.99 18.95
C ILE A 651 25.25 0.29 18.28
N ASN A 652 24.42 1.07 17.60
CA ASN A 652 24.81 2.41 17.21
C ASN A 652 24.16 3.45 18.13
N SER A 653 24.83 3.76 19.24
CA SER A 653 24.46 4.88 20.13
C SER A 653 24.67 6.25 19.49
N ASN A 654 24.94 6.31 18.18
CA ASN A 654 25.06 7.56 17.44
C ASN A 654 23.66 8.10 17.15
N SER A 655 23.04 8.71 18.16
CA SER A 655 21.80 9.50 18.05
C SER A 655 22.04 10.83 17.33
N VAL A 656 22.73 10.80 16.18
CA VAL A 656 23.06 12.02 15.44
C VAL A 656 21.86 12.39 14.59
N GLU A 657 21.23 13.51 14.94
CA GLU A 657 20.18 14.09 14.11
C GLU A 657 20.77 14.57 12.77
N LEU A 658 20.51 13.80 11.71
CA LEU A 658 20.95 14.07 10.35
C LEU A 658 19.80 14.66 9.54
N TYR A 659 20.13 15.56 8.61
CA TYR A 659 19.13 16.00 7.65
C TYR A 659 18.75 14.85 6.73
N ARG A 660 17.47 14.82 6.32
CA ARG A 660 16.95 13.84 5.36
C ARG A 660 16.84 14.43 3.97
N CYS A 661 17.11 13.60 2.96
CA CYS A 661 16.84 13.95 1.57
C CYS A 661 15.35 14.17 1.37
N THR A 662 14.96 15.25 0.71
CA THR A 662 13.54 15.55 0.45
C THR A 662 12.89 14.50 -0.44
N TYR A 663 13.65 13.91 -1.36
CA TYR A 663 13.15 12.85 -2.25
C TYR A 663 13.19 11.46 -1.58
N CYS A 664 14.38 10.91 -1.34
CA CYS A 664 14.52 9.52 -0.88
C CYS A 664 14.56 9.35 0.64
N ARG A 665 14.36 10.43 1.42
CA ARG A 665 14.31 10.45 2.90
C ARG A 665 15.56 9.93 3.64
N ASN A 666 16.61 9.57 2.90
CA ASN A 666 17.87 9.09 3.44
C ASN A 666 18.60 10.16 4.29
N PRO A 667 19.12 9.79 5.47
CA PRO A 667 19.83 10.71 6.34
C PRO A 667 21.27 10.96 5.86
N SER A 668 21.75 12.20 5.90
CA SER A 668 23.16 12.54 5.69
C SER A 668 23.55 13.89 6.32
N ALA A 669 24.79 13.99 6.77
CA ALA A 669 25.38 15.22 7.28
C ALA A 669 25.69 16.23 6.15
N ALA A 670 25.80 15.73 4.90
CA ALA A 670 26.33 16.43 3.74
C ALA A 670 25.36 16.51 2.54
N LEU A 671 24.05 16.64 2.82
CA LEU A 671 23.06 16.88 1.76
C LEU A 671 23.30 18.22 1.05
N ARG A 672 23.08 18.22 -0.26
CA ARG A 672 23.14 19.41 -1.13
C ARG A 672 21.85 20.19 -1.01
N LYS A 673 21.93 21.49 -0.78
CA LYS A 673 20.75 22.37 -0.83
C LYS A 673 20.38 22.68 -2.28
N CYS A 674 19.10 22.86 -2.57
CA CYS A 674 18.67 23.43 -3.84
C CYS A 674 19.34 24.80 -4.03
N SER A 675 19.99 25.01 -5.18
CA SER A 675 20.68 26.26 -5.49
C SER A 675 19.72 27.44 -5.72
N GLY A 676 18.46 27.17 -6.05
CA GLY A 676 17.41 28.19 -6.17
C GLY A 676 16.92 28.64 -4.80
N CYS A 677 16.19 27.77 -4.10
CA CYS A 677 15.48 28.15 -2.88
C CYS A 677 16.23 27.89 -1.56
N GLY A 678 17.26 27.04 -1.55
CA GLY A 678 17.97 26.63 -0.34
C GLY A 678 17.16 25.82 0.69
N LYS A 679 15.84 25.63 0.49
CA LYS A 679 14.91 25.01 1.46
C LYS A 679 14.99 23.48 1.46
N VAL A 680 14.90 22.87 0.27
CA VAL A 680 14.97 21.41 0.09
C VAL A 680 16.42 20.92 -0.01
N ARG A 681 16.64 19.65 0.32
CA ARG A 681 17.97 19.03 0.41
C ARG A 681 17.98 17.68 -0.29
N TYR A 682 19.07 17.38 -1.00
CA TYR A 682 19.20 16.17 -1.81
C TYR A 682 20.52 15.43 -1.53
N CYS A 683 20.50 14.10 -1.62
CA CYS A 683 21.72 13.29 -1.58
C CYS A 683 22.66 13.67 -2.73
N ASP A 684 22.11 13.81 -3.94
CA ASP A 684 22.84 14.07 -5.17
C ASP A 684 21.94 14.71 -6.24
N GLY A 685 22.47 14.85 -7.46
CA GLY A 685 21.73 15.40 -8.60
C GLY A 685 20.65 14.47 -9.14
N ALA A 686 20.68 13.16 -8.86
CA ALA A 686 19.62 12.23 -9.29
C ALA A 686 18.36 12.44 -8.44
N CYS A 687 18.50 12.46 -7.11
CA CYS A 687 17.39 12.76 -6.20
C CYS A 687 16.77 14.15 -6.49
N GLN A 688 17.59 15.13 -6.85
CA GLN A 688 17.10 16.45 -7.25
C GLN A 688 16.27 16.38 -8.54
N LYS A 689 16.76 15.67 -9.57
CA LYS A 689 16.05 15.52 -10.86
C LYS A 689 14.70 14.81 -10.68
N SER A 690 14.66 13.76 -9.87
CA SER A 690 13.42 13.01 -9.63
C SER A 690 12.36 13.86 -8.94
N HIS A 691 12.73 14.59 -7.89
CA HIS A 691 11.81 15.51 -7.20
C HIS A 691 11.54 16.82 -7.97
N TRP A 692 12.24 17.09 -9.08
CA TRP A 692 12.18 18.40 -9.73
C TRP A 692 10.80 18.73 -10.27
N PHE A 693 10.06 17.75 -10.78
CA PHE A 693 8.72 17.99 -11.34
C PHE A 693 7.75 18.56 -10.31
N GLU A 694 7.78 18.06 -9.08
CA GLU A 694 6.99 18.55 -7.95
C GLU A 694 7.58 19.86 -7.39
N HIS A 695 8.89 19.89 -7.12
CA HIS A 695 9.53 21.03 -6.47
C HIS A 695 9.54 22.30 -7.34
N LYS A 696 9.56 22.18 -8.67
CA LYS A 696 9.71 23.31 -9.58
C LYS A 696 8.63 24.37 -9.37
N ALA A 697 7.39 23.97 -9.06
CA ALA A 697 6.29 24.89 -8.81
C ALA A 697 6.47 25.74 -7.55
N THR A 698 7.19 25.22 -6.55
CA THR A 698 7.38 25.84 -5.23
C THR A 698 8.78 26.44 -5.02
N CYS A 699 9.71 26.21 -5.95
CA CYS A 699 11.09 26.69 -5.88
C CYS A 699 11.21 28.20 -6.16
N LYS A 700 11.25 29.01 -5.10
CA LYS A 700 11.49 30.47 -5.15
C LYS A 700 12.92 30.82 -4.71
N PRO A 701 13.61 31.80 -5.34
CA PRO A 701 14.95 32.23 -4.93
C PRO A 701 14.99 32.60 -3.44
N ALA A 702 16.07 32.19 -2.75
CA ALA A 702 16.29 32.46 -1.32
C ALA A 702 16.56 33.94 -1.02
#